data_AF-A0A4Y8VI82-F1
#
_entry.id   AF-A0A4Y8VI82-F1
#
_cell.length_a   1.000
_cell.length_b   1.000
_cell.length_c   1.000
_cell.angle_alpha   90.00
_cell.angle_beta   90.00
_cell.angle_gamma   90.00
#
_symmetry.space_group_name_H-M   'P 1'
#
loop_
_entity.id
_entity.type
_entity.pdbx_description
1 polymer ?
#
loop_
_entity_poly.entity_id
_entity_poly.type
_entity_poly.pdbx_seq_one_letter_code
_entity_poly.pdbx_strand_id
1 'polypeptide(L)'
;MKPVHRHTLLMGSLLLGLSTAYPLQAAPLSDFEQFRSYPYMDRSYREAKKGNWKEVERLMRHLLEKVPKNDEARALLVESLAKQRRYKDAMQALPANSDALLDLRLTWIEQDPPTSTQVESWMATSSLNDRVRLWQAYSLSLAKFGGAAKAHDWLAQLSPKGDDNILRLARANWSEQLRDWSGTIDQLAPLAARKQLDAEGWQRLANAYVQRLDEKPLQQLLQQAPSPEAARKVRLAMVDRAIAMGHEQQAQRWIQSLPDSDLADPAQRQRLWELARKTEDVPTVQRLSNDLQRPCLETAEWLSRQDPEAALKQFRSCTPDDDPQTWLILAQRLQATDLLQTTRLPQPWDSRRQEQILNVWQDQGRSDKVDAWLAGQTQTPEIVKRRAELSQRMGRMTEAQTLWELHYRQTGNLNSLNQATYLAVNNGDRAQAQQLLETAFDRHQGRLPATALQRLAGLYAASKTTTPEQQRRMALLITRVDGATRGQLLAQLAENGQCDAVQQAIGNRPQVAGDYRALGRCAMPDRPGEAVVFYQQAEKLGDRSGRLPLAYALEAAGDSAGALAIWRSIPATELSDNARLTASRSALNAGDSQAAESYWQQSTTRGANEWALGAAIADARGDHAQALERQRKALQQAPDAEHFYAASVTAQKAGDLPQSTAWLAEAVRRDPNNPRYRADYGMRLAGAETREERATAIPYLQQATRDFPEDYRLGETLAWRYDEVEDSASARKELRRVIDLEQNPVAADDEDGSMEARRYRQRRAHETLSRRDSRTIASTWSPAGVSTNDFVRPDESKGSNRRADSQNVQLAMWDHALGEEPSRAGSTLSVYGRVLLGGQGRSSYAESLAAGVGLRYKPWGTQNINFYGEIYKQSQFNDDDNHSLSLGQMLVPEKLLDQINDHRQDGHTTTDYLLRATASFLDQGKYRNDWRVDENDWDERFLYLDAAWWTKAGDHQWLSRFQQGHAWKLPNSGAQTIMPYGFLEFASQDPSNDWRQDLRTGVGLRWQWWYDEERYNAYRSKLTVRTEYQQSLGGNLYEGGNGVLLGVEWNF
;
A
#
# COMPACT_ATOMS: atom_id res chain seq x y z
N MET A 1 -13.13 -24.79 22.65
CA MET A 1 -12.05 -24.13 23.41
C MET A 1 -10.97 -23.75 22.42
N LYS A 2 -10.86 -22.45 22.11
CA LYS A 2 -10.02 -21.89 21.03
C LYS A 2 -8.78 -21.21 21.64
N PRO A 3 -7.62 -21.28 20.97
CA PRO A 3 -6.40 -20.63 21.42
C PRO A 3 -6.44 -19.13 21.12
N VAL A 4 -5.98 -18.34 22.09
CA VAL A 4 -5.80 -16.89 21.99
C VAL A 4 -4.43 -16.62 21.40
N HIS A 5 -4.38 -16.13 20.16
CA HIS A 5 -3.17 -15.52 19.59
C HIS A 5 -3.14 -14.03 19.93
N ARG A 6 -2.23 -13.67 20.85
CA ARG A 6 -1.73 -12.30 21.04
C ARG A 6 -0.44 -12.16 20.24
N HIS A 7 -0.37 -11.15 19.37
CA HIS A 7 0.79 -10.29 19.05
C HIS A 7 0.79 -9.84 17.58
N THR A 8 0.21 -8.65 17.34
CA THR A 8 0.80 -7.56 16.51
C THR A 8 -0.11 -6.34 16.64
N LEU A 9 0.16 -5.53 17.66
CA LEU A 9 -0.41 -4.19 17.85
C LEU A 9 0.62 -3.38 18.64
N LEU A 10 1.67 -2.95 17.95
CA LEU A 10 2.73 -2.08 18.50
C LEU A 10 3.32 -1.21 17.37
N MET A 11 2.46 -0.56 16.60
CA MET A 11 2.76 0.67 15.87
C MET A 11 1.43 1.39 15.64
N GLY A 12 1.21 2.47 16.39
CA GLY A 12 -0.04 3.23 16.36
C GLY A 12 -0.46 3.87 17.68
N SER A 13 0.41 3.88 18.71
CA SER A 13 0.03 4.35 20.06
C SER A 13 0.81 5.57 20.56
N LEU A 14 1.58 6.27 19.73
CA LEU A 14 2.43 7.39 20.18
C LEU A 14 1.99 8.80 19.74
N LEU A 15 0.94 8.94 18.93
CA LEU A 15 0.34 10.25 18.61
C LEU A 15 -0.93 10.59 19.42
N LEU A 16 -1.26 9.80 20.43
CA LEU A 16 -2.42 10.03 21.33
C LEU A 16 -2.01 10.48 22.75
N GLY A 17 -0.72 10.70 23.01
CA GLY A 17 -0.20 11.01 24.35
C GLY A 17 -0.35 12.45 24.82
N LEU A 18 -0.84 13.39 23.99
CA LEU A 18 -0.99 14.80 24.40
C LEU A 18 -2.45 15.29 24.47
N SER A 19 -3.43 14.41 24.22
CA SER A 19 -4.86 14.74 24.32
C SER A 19 -5.52 14.23 25.61
N THR A 20 -4.77 13.63 26.53
CA THR A 20 -5.27 13.38 27.89
C THR A 20 -5.04 14.64 28.72
N ALA A 21 -6.12 15.34 29.05
CA ALA A 21 -6.09 16.34 30.11
C ALA A 21 -5.57 15.65 31.40
N TYR A 22 -4.31 15.89 31.73
CA TYR A 22 -3.72 15.40 32.97
C TYR A 22 -4.48 16.04 34.13
N PRO A 23 -5.06 15.27 35.06
CA PRO A 23 -5.62 15.83 36.27
C PRO A 23 -4.46 16.27 37.16
N LEU A 24 -3.98 17.49 36.96
CA LEU A 24 -3.15 18.16 37.95
C LEU A 24 -4.02 18.36 39.19
N GLN A 25 -3.66 17.74 40.31
CA GLN A 25 -4.26 18.04 41.61
C GLN A 25 -3.92 19.48 41.97
N ALA A 26 -4.82 20.40 41.62
CA ALA A 26 -4.64 21.82 41.81
C ALA A 26 -5.74 22.41 42.69
N ALA A 27 -5.37 23.41 43.49
CA ALA A 27 -6.31 24.17 44.29
C ALA A 27 -7.39 24.79 43.38
N PRO A 28 -8.68 24.71 43.75
CA PRO A 28 -9.75 25.25 42.90
C PRO A 28 -9.55 26.75 42.68
N LEU A 29 -9.64 27.17 41.41
CA LEU A 29 -9.70 28.58 41.04
C LEU A 29 -10.92 29.21 41.72
N SER A 30 -10.80 30.45 42.20
CA SER A 30 -11.99 31.20 42.64
C SER A 30 -12.92 31.48 41.46
N ASP A 31 -14.23 31.62 41.72
CA ASP A 31 -15.22 31.96 40.69
C ASP A 31 -14.82 33.19 39.87
N PHE A 32 -14.15 34.16 40.52
CA PHE A 32 -13.63 35.36 39.87
C PHE A 32 -12.44 35.08 38.94
N GLU A 33 -11.52 34.19 39.33
CA GLU A 33 -10.41 33.75 38.48
C GLU A 33 -10.90 32.93 37.28
N GLN A 34 -11.93 32.10 37.48
CA GLN A 34 -12.56 31.32 36.41
C GLN A 34 -13.28 32.24 35.41
N PHE A 35 -14.08 33.20 35.89
CA PHE A 35 -14.72 34.22 35.06
C PHE A 35 -13.71 35.05 34.25
N ARG A 36 -12.60 35.48 34.89
CA ARG A 36 -11.54 36.24 34.20
C ARG A 36 -10.76 35.43 33.18
N SER A 37 -10.70 34.11 33.34
CA SER A 37 -10.01 33.21 32.42
C SER A 37 -10.83 32.90 31.16
N TYR A 38 -12.16 32.84 31.29
CA TYR A 38 -13.06 32.38 30.23
C TYR A 38 -12.88 33.06 28.86
N PRO A 39 -12.81 34.40 28.73
CA PRO A 39 -12.69 35.04 27.42
C PRO A 39 -11.37 34.71 26.70
N TYR A 40 -10.29 34.49 27.46
CA TYR A 40 -8.98 34.14 26.91
C TYR A 40 -8.90 32.66 26.57
N MET A 41 -9.46 31.77 27.40
CA MET A 41 -9.54 30.34 27.15
C MET A 41 -10.40 30.00 25.92
N ASP A 42 -11.62 30.57 25.85
CA ASP A 42 -12.52 30.37 24.71
C ASP A 42 -11.89 30.84 23.38
N ARG A 43 -11.25 32.01 23.38
CA ARG A 43 -10.53 32.51 22.20
C ARG A 43 -9.35 31.61 21.85
N SER A 44 -8.56 31.17 22.83
CA SER A 44 -7.43 30.26 22.59
C SER A 44 -7.88 28.93 22.02
N TYR A 45 -8.98 28.33 22.48
CA TYR A 45 -9.49 27.09 21.89
C TYR A 45 -9.98 27.28 20.45
N ARG A 46 -10.61 28.42 20.14
CA ARG A 46 -10.98 28.77 18.76
C ARG A 46 -9.75 28.95 17.86
N GLU A 47 -8.70 29.59 18.35
CA GLU A 47 -7.46 29.78 17.61
C GLU A 47 -6.66 28.47 17.46
N ALA A 48 -6.68 27.59 18.47
CA ALA A 48 -6.11 26.25 18.42
C ALA A 48 -6.79 25.38 17.35
N LYS A 49 -8.13 25.42 17.26
CA LYS A 49 -8.90 24.73 16.20
C LYS A 49 -8.54 25.21 14.79
N LYS A 50 -8.13 26.47 14.64
CA LYS A 50 -7.66 27.05 13.38
C LYS A 50 -6.17 26.77 13.09
N GLY A 51 -5.46 26.08 13.99
CA GLY A 51 -4.02 25.86 13.90
C GLY A 51 -3.18 27.13 14.14
N ASN A 52 -3.77 28.21 14.66
CA ASN A 52 -3.08 29.47 14.92
C ASN A 52 -2.38 29.45 16.28
N TRP A 53 -1.40 28.55 16.43
CA TRP A 53 -0.72 28.29 17.69
C TRP A 53 0.04 29.50 18.26
N LYS A 54 0.45 30.45 17.41
CA LYS A 54 1.11 31.69 17.82
C LYS A 54 0.16 32.62 18.59
N GLU A 55 -1.10 32.67 18.18
CA GLU A 55 -2.11 33.46 18.88
C GLU A 55 -2.57 32.78 20.18
N VAL A 56 -2.67 31.44 20.17
CA VAL A 56 -2.90 30.64 21.38
C VAL A 56 -1.83 30.94 22.43
N GLU A 57 -0.55 30.90 22.03
CA GLU A 57 0.57 31.24 22.92
C GLU A 57 0.42 32.65 23.51
N ARG A 58 0.15 33.66 22.66
CA ARG A 58 0.02 35.07 23.10
C ARG A 58 -1.09 35.22 24.14
N LEU A 59 -2.24 34.59 23.90
CA LEU A 59 -3.39 34.66 24.79
C LEU A 59 -3.14 33.91 26.10
N MET A 60 -2.49 32.75 26.06
CA MET A 60 -2.21 31.97 27.27
C MET A 60 -1.13 32.61 28.13
N ARG A 61 -0.08 33.20 27.54
CA ARG A 61 0.90 34.00 28.30
C ARG A 61 0.24 35.17 29.02
N HIS A 62 -0.61 35.92 28.31
CA HIS A 62 -1.35 37.05 28.88
C HIS A 62 -2.35 36.61 29.97
N LEU A 63 -2.97 35.44 29.83
CA LEU A 63 -3.83 34.89 30.86
C LEU A 63 -3.04 34.48 32.10
N LEU A 64 -1.91 33.80 31.93
CA LEU A 64 -1.06 33.33 33.03
C LEU A 64 -0.40 34.47 33.83
N GLU A 65 -0.22 35.66 33.24
CA GLU A 65 0.16 36.87 33.99
C GLU A 65 -0.92 37.31 34.98
N LYS A 66 -2.20 37.15 34.61
CA LYS A 66 -3.35 37.59 35.41
C LYS A 66 -3.88 36.53 36.35
N VAL A 67 -3.79 35.26 35.94
CA VAL A 67 -4.23 34.09 36.69
C VAL A 67 -3.11 33.02 36.66
N PRO A 68 -2.03 33.20 37.44
CA PRO A 68 -0.87 32.32 37.38
C PRO A 68 -1.14 30.86 37.78
N LYS A 69 -2.21 30.61 38.53
CA LYS A 69 -2.63 29.28 38.99
C LYS A 69 -3.53 28.52 37.98
N ASN A 70 -3.79 29.08 36.80
CA ASN A 70 -4.63 28.42 35.79
C ASN A 70 -3.85 27.33 35.04
N ASP A 71 -4.02 26.08 35.48
CA ASP A 71 -3.31 24.93 34.91
C ASP A 71 -3.79 24.54 33.51
N GLU A 72 -5.06 24.81 33.19
CA GLU A 72 -5.62 24.58 31.86
C GLU A 72 -4.97 25.51 30.82
N ALA A 73 -4.83 26.80 31.16
CA ALA A 73 -4.13 27.78 30.34
C ALA A 73 -2.64 27.43 30.17
N ARG A 74 -2.03 26.87 31.22
CA ARG A 74 -0.64 26.42 31.20
C ARG A 74 -0.45 25.20 30.30
N ALA A 75 -1.35 24.22 30.37
CA ALA A 75 -1.33 23.05 29.49
C ALA A 75 -1.49 23.48 28.01
N LEU A 76 -2.42 24.38 27.73
CA LEU A 76 -2.66 24.89 26.38
C LEU A 76 -1.49 25.74 25.85
N LEU A 77 -0.79 26.48 26.73
CA LEU A 77 0.46 27.15 26.39
C LEU A 77 1.55 26.14 25.98
N VAL A 78 1.75 25.08 26.77
CA VAL A 78 2.74 24.03 26.49
C VAL A 78 2.43 23.35 25.16
N GLU A 79 1.16 23.00 24.91
CA GLU A 79 0.74 22.40 23.63
C GLU A 79 0.99 23.35 22.46
N SER A 80 0.63 24.63 22.58
CA SER A 80 0.84 25.63 21.53
C SER A 80 2.32 25.80 21.17
N LEU A 81 3.21 25.73 22.15
CA LEU A 81 4.66 25.80 21.95
C LEU A 81 5.20 24.52 21.30
N ALA A 82 4.72 23.35 21.71
CA ALA A 82 5.08 22.07 21.11
C ALA A 82 4.65 21.97 19.64
N LYS A 83 3.44 22.42 19.30
CA LYS A 83 2.93 22.47 17.91
C LYS A 83 3.71 23.44 17.02
N GLN A 84 4.31 24.47 17.59
CA GLN A 84 5.22 25.39 16.91
C GLN A 84 6.68 24.87 16.86
N ARG A 85 6.94 23.62 17.27
CA ARG A 85 8.28 23.02 17.42
C ARG A 85 9.21 23.77 18.39
N ARG A 86 8.65 24.62 19.26
CA ARG A 86 9.39 25.38 20.28
C ARG A 86 9.45 24.61 21.60
N TYR A 87 10.01 23.41 21.54
CA TYR A 87 9.99 22.47 22.66
C TYR A 87 10.79 22.94 23.90
N LYS A 88 11.85 23.72 23.72
CA LYS A 88 12.59 24.35 24.84
C LYS A 88 11.70 25.27 25.66
N ASP A 89 10.90 26.08 24.98
CA ASP A 89 9.99 27.03 25.62
C ASP A 89 8.82 26.29 26.26
N ALA A 90 8.33 25.23 25.61
CA ALA A 90 7.29 24.35 26.15
C ALA A 90 7.72 23.70 27.47
N MET A 91 8.98 23.24 27.58
CA MET A 91 9.51 22.69 28.83
C MET A 91 9.61 23.73 29.95
N GLN A 92 9.95 24.98 29.64
CA GLN A 92 10.02 26.05 30.66
C GLN A 92 8.64 26.43 31.21
N ALA A 93 7.58 26.24 30.41
CA ALA A 93 6.21 26.54 30.83
C ALA A 93 5.59 25.46 31.73
N LEU A 94 6.16 24.25 31.76
CA LEU A 94 5.68 23.14 32.58
C LEU A 94 5.94 23.36 34.08
N PRO A 95 5.02 22.93 34.97
CA PRO A 95 5.27 22.89 36.41
C PRO A 95 6.43 21.95 36.77
N ALA A 96 7.12 22.21 37.88
CA ALA A 96 8.32 21.48 38.32
C ALA A 96 8.12 19.96 38.53
N ASN A 97 6.89 19.50 38.81
CA ASN A 97 6.53 18.09 39.04
C ASN A 97 5.40 17.64 38.09
N SER A 98 5.56 17.83 36.77
CA SER A 98 4.54 17.44 35.79
C SER A 98 4.85 16.09 35.14
N ASP A 99 3.91 15.15 35.23
CA ASP A 99 3.96 13.87 34.50
C ASP A 99 4.01 14.06 32.97
N ALA A 100 3.54 15.22 32.46
CA ALA A 100 3.55 15.60 31.06
C ALA A 100 4.96 15.94 30.50
N LEU A 101 5.97 16.10 31.37
CA LEU A 101 7.33 16.42 30.96
C LEU A 101 7.98 15.30 30.13
N LEU A 102 7.70 14.03 30.48
CA LEU A 102 8.21 12.90 29.72
C LEU A 102 7.60 12.85 28.32
N ASP A 103 6.28 12.99 28.23
CA ASP A 103 5.55 12.88 26.96
C ASP A 103 5.95 14.01 25.99
N LEU A 104 6.19 15.21 26.50
CA LEU A 104 6.76 16.31 25.71
C LEU A 104 8.17 15.98 25.18
N ARG A 105 9.04 15.39 26.00
CA ARG A 105 10.40 14.99 25.58
C ARG A 105 10.38 13.88 24.53
N LEU A 106 9.51 12.89 24.69
CA LEU A 106 9.32 11.81 23.71
C LEU A 106 8.80 12.35 22.38
N THR A 107 7.81 13.26 22.43
CA THR A 107 7.28 13.95 21.24
C THR A 107 8.38 14.74 20.52
N TRP A 108 9.23 15.44 21.28
CA TRP A 108 10.34 16.18 20.70
C TRP A 108 11.34 15.24 20.00
N ILE A 109 11.73 14.14 20.65
CA ILE A 109 12.64 13.14 20.07
C ILE A 109 12.12 12.57 18.74
N GLU A 110 10.81 12.33 18.63
CA GLU A 110 10.20 11.74 17.43
C GLU A 110 10.08 12.74 16.27
N GLN A 111 9.70 13.99 16.56
CA GLN A 111 9.36 14.98 15.55
C GLN A 111 10.56 15.84 15.11
N ASP A 112 11.46 16.15 16.04
CA ASP A 112 12.63 17.01 15.80
C ASP A 112 13.78 16.62 16.75
N PRO A 113 14.51 15.52 16.46
CA PRO A 113 15.42 14.91 17.42
C PRO A 113 16.46 15.92 17.95
N PRO A 114 16.49 16.17 19.28
CA PRO A 114 17.45 17.08 19.90
C PRO A 114 18.86 16.49 19.89
N THR A 115 19.87 17.26 20.33
CA THR A 115 21.25 16.76 20.42
C THR A 115 21.39 15.64 21.46
N SER A 116 22.36 14.74 21.26
CA SER A 116 22.64 13.65 22.22
C SER A 116 22.88 14.17 23.64
N THR A 117 23.67 15.24 23.76
CA THR A 117 23.96 15.93 25.03
C THR A 117 22.69 16.38 25.75
N GLN A 118 21.68 16.84 25.01
CA GLN A 118 20.41 17.28 25.57
C GLN A 118 19.59 16.10 26.11
N VAL A 119 19.48 15.01 25.35
CA VAL A 119 18.77 13.80 25.80
C VAL A 119 19.46 13.16 26.99
N GLU A 120 20.79 13.12 26.99
CA GLU A 120 21.61 12.60 28.09
C GLU A 120 21.40 13.40 29.37
N SER A 121 21.27 14.72 29.28
CA SER A 121 20.93 15.56 30.43
C SER A 121 19.55 15.23 31.01
N TRP A 122 18.55 14.97 30.16
CA TRP A 122 17.21 14.56 30.62
C TRP A 122 17.24 13.20 31.29
N MET A 123 17.95 12.25 30.71
CA MET A 123 18.14 10.92 31.28
C MET A 123 18.90 10.93 32.60
N ALA A 124 19.74 11.94 32.85
CA ALA A 124 20.51 12.04 34.10
C ALA A 124 19.62 12.42 35.30
N THR A 125 18.51 13.13 35.07
CA THR A 125 17.61 13.63 36.11
C THR A 125 16.24 12.93 36.13
N SER A 126 16.03 11.89 35.32
CA SER A 126 14.74 11.20 35.21
C SER A 126 14.70 9.91 36.01
N SER A 127 13.49 9.41 36.30
CA SER A 127 13.30 8.08 36.91
C SER A 127 13.87 6.97 36.00
N LEU A 128 14.11 5.78 36.54
CA LEU A 128 14.66 4.66 35.78
C LEU A 128 13.79 4.30 34.56
N ASN A 129 12.47 4.25 34.74
CA ASN A 129 11.53 3.92 33.66
C ASN A 129 11.52 5.00 32.56
N ASP A 130 11.57 6.26 32.95
CA ASP A 130 11.56 7.39 32.02
C ASP A 130 12.86 7.47 31.24
N ARG A 131 13.99 7.23 31.92
CA ARG A 131 15.30 7.09 31.30
C ARG A 131 15.27 6.01 30.21
N VAL A 132 14.70 4.84 30.49
CA VAL A 132 14.58 3.74 29.53
C VAL A 132 13.77 4.15 28.31
N ARG A 133 12.61 4.77 28.52
CA ARG A 133 11.76 5.27 27.44
C ARG A 133 12.47 6.32 26.57
N LEU A 134 13.23 7.22 27.18
CA LEU A 134 13.96 8.28 26.50
C LEU A 134 15.07 7.73 25.58
N TRP A 135 15.93 6.83 26.05
CA TRP A 135 16.96 6.28 25.16
C TRP A 135 16.38 5.33 24.12
N GLN A 136 15.30 4.61 24.41
CA GLN A 136 14.63 3.77 23.42
C GLN A 136 14.08 4.62 22.27
N ALA A 137 13.30 5.66 22.58
CA ALA A 137 12.74 6.57 21.59
C ALA A 137 13.85 7.28 20.79
N TYR A 138 14.92 7.73 21.45
CA TYR A 138 16.00 8.42 20.75
C TYR A 138 16.82 7.49 19.87
N SER A 139 17.10 6.26 20.30
CA SER A 139 17.78 5.27 19.45
C SER A 139 16.98 4.93 18.19
N LEU A 140 15.65 4.81 18.29
CA LEU A 140 14.77 4.61 17.13
C LEU A 140 14.77 5.82 16.20
N SER A 141 14.72 7.04 16.75
CA SER A 141 14.81 8.28 15.98
C SER A 141 16.15 8.41 15.25
N LEU A 142 17.27 8.12 15.93
CA LEU A 142 18.60 8.08 15.30
C LEU A 142 18.68 7.06 14.18
N ALA A 143 18.09 5.88 14.35
CA ALA A 143 18.03 4.88 13.29
C ALA A 143 17.22 5.37 12.08
N LYS A 144 16.08 6.03 12.32
CA LYS A 144 15.20 6.59 11.27
C LYS A 144 15.90 7.67 10.44
N PHE A 145 16.63 8.59 11.06
CA PHE A 145 17.28 9.71 10.36
C PHE A 145 18.73 9.43 9.96
N GLY A 146 19.33 8.36 10.48
CA GLY A 146 20.79 8.17 10.47
C GLY A 146 21.28 6.75 10.23
N GLY A 147 20.39 5.77 10.12
CA GLY A 147 20.70 4.35 9.97
C GLY A 147 21.03 3.64 11.29
N ALA A 148 20.94 2.31 11.28
CA ALA A 148 21.16 1.47 12.46
C ALA A 148 22.54 1.65 13.11
N ALA A 149 23.58 1.98 12.33
CA ALA A 149 24.93 2.24 12.83
C ALA A 149 24.98 3.44 13.79
N LYS A 150 24.33 4.56 13.46
CA LYS A 150 24.31 5.74 14.34
C LYS A 150 23.58 5.49 15.66
N ALA A 151 22.48 4.73 15.62
CA ALA A 151 21.77 4.34 16.82
C ALA A 151 22.61 3.41 17.71
N HIS A 152 23.29 2.44 17.10
CA HIS A 152 24.22 1.53 17.78
C HIS A 152 25.36 2.29 18.47
N ASP A 153 26.05 3.16 17.74
CA ASP A 153 27.21 3.90 18.24
C ASP A 153 26.84 4.84 19.40
N TRP A 154 25.70 5.52 19.30
CA TRP A 154 25.21 6.36 20.40
C TRP A 154 24.82 5.53 21.62
N LEU A 155 24.07 4.44 21.43
CA LEU A 155 23.70 3.57 22.56
C LEU A 155 24.93 2.98 23.25
N ALA A 156 26.01 2.68 22.52
CA ALA A 156 27.26 2.17 23.08
C ALA A 156 27.94 3.16 24.05
N GLN A 157 27.75 4.47 23.86
CA GLN A 157 28.35 5.53 24.69
C GLN A 157 27.63 5.72 26.04
N LEU A 158 26.39 5.23 26.18
CA LEU A 158 25.62 5.41 27.41
C LEU A 158 26.16 4.56 28.58
N SER A 159 26.33 5.16 29.76
CA SER A 159 26.64 4.39 30.97
C SER A 159 25.37 3.79 31.58
N PRO A 160 25.36 2.52 32.02
CA PRO A 160 24.20 1.93 32.68
C PRO A 160 23.94 2.61 34.04
N LYS A 161 22.67 2.86 34.36
CA LYS A 161 22.22 3.45 35.64
C LYS A 161 21.01 2.70 36.20
N GLY A 162 21.19 1.40 36.47
CA GLY A 162 20.12 0.51 36.93
C GLY A 162 19.31 -0.17 35.81
N ASP A 163 19.58 0.20 34.55
CA ASP A 163 18.95 -0.32 33.32
C ASP A 163 19.89 -1.23 32.50
N ASP A 164 21.02 -1.68 33.07
CA ASP A 164 22.08 -2.44 32.38
C ASP A 164 21.53 -3.60 31.54
N ASN A 165 20.59 -4.37 32.08
CA ASN A 165 20.02 -5.53 31.38
C ASN A 165 19.23 -5.13 30.14
N ILE A 166 18.34 -4.14 30.26
CA ILE A 166 17.50 -3.67 29.15
C ILE A 166 18.36 -2.97 28.10
N LEU A 167 19.36 -2.20 28.53
CA LEU A 167 20.29 -1.49 27.65
C LEU A 167 21.16 -2.46 26.84
N ARG A 168 21.65 -3.54 27.46
CA ARG A 168 22.40 -4.61 26.77
C ARG A 168 21.53 -5.34 25.74
N LEU A 169 20.29 -5.68 26.08
CA LEU A 169 19.35 -6.30 25.13
C LEU A 169 19.09 -5.40 23.91
N ALA A 170 18.93 -4.10 24.13
CA ALA A 170 18.73 -3.14 23.04
C ALA A 170 19.98 -2.99 22.16
N ARG A 171 21.16 -2.87 22.76
CA ARG A 171 22.43 -2.83 22.00
C ARG A 171 22.62 -4.09 21.17
N ALA A 172 22.37 -5.27 21.76
CA ALA A 172 22.44 -6.54 21.06
C ALA A 172 21.52 -6.60 19.83
N ASN A 173 20.29 -6.07 19.95
CA ASN A 173 19.34 -5.98 18.83
C ASN A 173 19.90 -5.14 17.68
N TRP A 174 20.52 -3.99 17.98
CA TRP A 174 21.13 -3.16 16.95
C TRP A 174 22.39 -3.80 16.35
N SER A 175 23.22 -4.48 17.14
CA SER A 175 24.38 -5.24 16.63
C SER A 175 23.94 -6.37 15.68
N GLU A 176 22.84 -7.07 15.98
CA GLU A 176 22.29 -8.12 15.12
C GLU A 176 21.80 -7.57 13.77
N GLN A 177 21.12 -6.42 13.76
CA GLN A 177 20.70 -5.77 12.52
C GLN A 177 21.88 -5.37 11.63
N LEU A 178 23.02 -5.04 12.24
CA LEU A 178 24.28 -4.74 11.55
C LEU A 178 25.09 -6.01 11.21
N ARG A 179 24.59 -7.20 11.56
CA ARG A 179 25.30 -8.49 11.46
C ARG A 179 26.63 -8.52 12.22
N ASP A 180 26.76 -7.69 13.26
CA ASP A 180 27.90 -7.68 14.17
C ASP A 180 27.70 -8.70 15.29
N TRP A 181 28.03 -9.96 15.01
CA TRP A 181 27.92 -11.05 15.98
C TRP A 181 28.86 -10.89 17.18
N SER A 182 30.00 -10.21 17.01
CA SER A 182 30.88 -9.85 18.14
C SER A 182 30.19 -8.90 19.11
N GLY A 183 29.59 -7.83 18.59
CA GLY A 183 28.80 -6.89 19.38
C GLY A 183 27.63 -7.57 20.10
N THR A 184 26.90 -8.46 19.41
CA THR A 184 25.81 -9.25 20.03
C THR A 184 26.32 -10.09 21.22
N ILE A 185 27.46 -10.77 21.05
CA ILE A 185 28.08 -11.57 22.12
C ILE A 185 28.49 -10.67 23.30
N ASP A 186 29.17 -9.55 23.03
CA ASP A 186 29.65 -8.63 24.07
C ASP A 186 28.52 -8.07 24.94
N GLN A 187 27.32 -7.92 24.37
CA GLN A 187 26.15 -7.46 25.10
C GLN A 187 25.38 -8.58 25.82
N LEU A 188 25.18 -9.74 25.18
CA LEU A 188 24.34 -10.82 25.74
C LEU A 188 25.08 -11.80 26.64
N ALA A 189 26.38 -12.06 26.42
CA ALA A 189 27.15 -13.02 27.21
C ALA A 189 27.23 -12.65 28.70
N PRO A 190 27.39 -11.37 29.11
CA PRO A 190 27.32 -10.98 30.51
C PRO A 190 25.95 -11.27 31.16
N LEU A 191 24.86 -11.16 30.40
CA LEU A 191 23.51 -11.46 30.90
C LEU A 191 23.31 -12.95 31.12
N ALA A 192 23.83 -13.79 30.21
CA ALA A 192 23.86 -15.24 30.39
C ALA A 192 24.66 -15.63 31.64
N ALA A 193 25.86 -15.06 31.82
CA ALA A 193 26.71 -15.33 32.99
C ALA A 193 26.02 -15.00 34.33
N ARG A 194 25.18 -13.96 34.34
CA ARG A 194 24.37 -13.56 35.51
C ARG A 194 23.04 -14.31 35.65
N LYS A 195 22.73 -15.26 34.75
CA LYS A 195 21.44 -15.97 34.67
C LYS A 195 20.22 -15.04 34.53
N GLN A 196 20.41 -13.92 33.84
CA GLN A 196 19.39 -12.88 33.61
C GLN A 196 18.93 -12.82 32.15
N LEU A 197 19.33 -13.80 31.34
CA LEU A 197 18.95 -13.93 29.94
C LEU A 197 17.73 -14.86 29.83
N ASP A 198 16.69 -14.40 29.14
CA ASP A 198 15.48 -15.20 28.88
C ASP A 198 15.71 -16.21 27.74
N ALA A 199 14.70 -17.03 27.44
CA ALA A 199 14.81 -18.08 26.43
C ALA A 199 15.10 -17.53 25.02
N GLU A 200 14.53 -16.37 24.69
CA GLU A 200 14.74 -15.69 23.41
C GLU A 200 16.18 -15.13 23.32
N GLY A 201 16.62 -14.42 24.35
CA GLY A 201 18.00 -13.93 24.45
C GLY A 201 19.04 -15.06 24.43
N TRP A 202 18.74 -16.20 25.06
CA TRP A 202 19.60 -17.38 25.02
C TRP A 202 19.78 -17.90 23.59
N GLN A 203 18.68 -17.99 22.82
CA GLN A 203 18.73 -18.44 21.43
C GLN A 203 19.52 -17.47 20.55
N ARG A 204 19.36 -16.16 20.77
CA ARG A 204 20.10 -15.11 20.04
C ARG A 204 21.60 -15.18 20.30
N LEU A 205 22.00 -15.33 21.57
CA LEU A 205 23.42 -15.51 21.93
C LEU A 205 23.97 -16.83 21.38
N ALA A 206 23.21 -17.92 21.46
CA ALA A 206 23.62 -19.22 20.89
C ALA A 206 23.84 -19.13 19.38
N ASN A 207 22.95 -18.45 18.65
CA ASN A 207 23.13 -18.20 17.22
C ASN A 207 24.38 -17.35 16.95
N ALA A 208 24.64 -16.29 17.72
CA ALA A 208 25.83 -15.47 17.54
C ALA A 208 27.13 -16.29 17.70
N TYR A 209 27.21 -17.16 18.71
CA TYR A 209 28.35 -18.08 18.86
C TYR A 209 28.46 -19.09 17.70
N VAL A 210 27.34 -19.63 17.21
CA VAL A 210 27.34 -20.53 16.03
C VAL A 210 27.85 -19.80 14.79
N GLN A 211 27.37 -18.58 14.51
CA GLN A 211 27.81 -17.80 13.34
C GLN A 211 29.32 -17.55 13.33
N ARG A 212 29.92 -17.37 14.52
CA ARG A 212 31.36 -17.20 14.72
C ARG A 212 32.16 -18.49 14.92
N LEU A 213 31.49 -19.63 15.05
CA LEU A 213 32.10 -20.93 15.39
C LEU A 213 32.86 -20.93 16.73
N ASP A 214 32.38 -20.17 17.72
CA ASP A 214 32.99 -20.04 19.05
C ASP A 214 32.61 -21.22 19.97
N GLU A 215 33.41 -22.29 19.98
CA GLU A 215 33.06 -23.56 20.64
C GLU A 215 32.96 -23.46 22.18
N LYS A 216 33.99 -22.91 22.84
CA LYS A 216 34.07 -22.94 24.31
C LYS A 216 32.93 -22.15 24.96
N PRO A 217 32.62 -20.92 24.52
CA PRO A 217 31.49 -20.17 25.07
C PRO A 217 30.14 -20.84 24.77
N LEU A 218 29.98 -21.43 23.59
CA LEU A 218 28.75 -22.14 23.23
C LEU A 218 28.50 -23.38 24.10
N GLN A 219 29.55 -24.16 24.40
CA GLN A 219 29.45 -25.31 25.30
C GLN A 219 29.03 -24.91 26.71
N GLN A 220 29.56 -23.80 27.22
CA GLN A 220 29.16 -23.26 28.52
C GLN A 220 27.70 -22.78 28.50
N LEU A 221 27.28 -22.11 27.42
CA LEU A 221 25.90 -21.64 27.26
C LEU A 221 24.89 -22.80 27.19
N LEU A 222 25.25 -23.91 26.56
CA LEU A 222 24.41 -25.11 26.46
C LEU A 222 24.09 -25.77 27.81
N GLN A 223 24.92 -25.56 28.84
CA GLN A 223 24.63 -26.02 30.20
C GLN A 223 23.42 -25.29 30.82
N GLN A 224 23.07 -24.12 30.27
CA GLN A 224 21.98 -23.26 30.72
C GLN A 224 20.82 -23.24 29.71
N ALA A 225 20.73 -24.25 28.84
CA ALA A 225 19.72 -24.29 27.80
C ALA A 225 18.28 -24.28 28.38
N PRO A 226 17.36 -23.47 27.82
CA PRO A 226 15.97 -23.43 28.28
C PRO A 226 15.23 -24.76 28.16
N SER A 227 15.61 -25.60 27.19
CA SER A 227 15.08 -26.94 27.03
C SER A 227 16.10 -27.87 26.36
N PRO A 228 15.97 -29.21 26.53
CA PRO A 228 16.78 -30.19 25.81
C PRO A 228 16.68 -30.06 24.29
N GLU A 229 15.50 -29.71 23.77
CA GLU A 229 15.26 -29.53 22.34
C GLU A 229 15.99 -28.28 21.79
N ALA A 230 16.00 -27.18 22.55
CA ALA A 230 16.75 -25.98 22.18
C ALA A 230 18.25 -26.26 22.14
N ALA A 231 18.77 -27.00 23.11
CA ALA A 231 20.16 -27.44 23.13
C ALA A 231 20.50 -28.33 21.94
N ARG A 232 19.61 -29.25 21.56
CA ARG A 232 19.75 -30.11 20.38
C ARG A 232 19.81 -29.31 19.08
N LYS A 233 18.88 -28.37 18.89
CA LYS A 233 18.84 -27.50 17.69
C LYS A 233 20.14 -26.70 17.51
N VAL A 234 20.67 -26.14 18.59
CA VAL A 234 21.93 -25.38 18.57
C VAL A 234 23.13 -26.27 18.25
N ARG A 235 23.22 -27.48 18.83
CA ARG A 235 24.30 -28.43 18.50
C ARG A 235 24.29 -28.79 17.01
N LEU A 236 23.11 -29.05 16.43
CA LEU A 236 22.98 -29.31 15.00
C LEU A 236 23.35 -28.09 14.15
N ALA A 237 22.89 -26.90 14.52
CA ALA A 237 23.26 -25.66 13.82
C ALA A 237 24.79 -25.42 13.83
N MET A 238 25.47 -25.75 14.93
CA MET A 238 26.93 -25.71 15.02
C MET A 238 27.61 -26.73 14.09
N VAL A 239 27.10 -27.96 14.03
CA VAL A 239 27.58 -28.99 13.09
C VAL A 239 27.43 -28.51 11.65
N ASP A 240 26.24 -28.06 11.26
CA ASP A 240 25.95 -27.62 9.89
C ASP A 240 26.81 -26.41 9.50
N ARG A 241 27.00 -25.44 10.42
CA ARG A 241 27.85 -24.27 10.19
C ARG A 241 29.33 -24.64 10.09
N ALA A 242 29.83 -25.56 10.93
CA ALA A 242 31.20 -26.03 10.87
C ALA A 242 31.50 -26.77 9.56
N ILE A 243 30.56 -27.61 9.09
CA ILE A 243 30.65 -28.27 7.78
C ILE A 243 30.65 -27.24 6.65
N ALA A 244 29.72 -26.27 6.67
CA ALA A 244 29.60 -25.24 5.63
C ALA A 244 30.87 -24.37 5.50
N MET A 245 31.60 -24.18 6.60
CA MET A 245 32.85 -23.43 6.64
C MET A 245 34.10 -24.32 6.48
N GLY A 246 33.94 -25.63 6.29
CA GLY A 246 35.04 -26.58 6.06
C GLY A 246 35.83 -27.00 7.31
N HIS A 247 35.31 -26.75 8.51
CA HIS A 247 35.94 -27.12 9.77
C HIS A 247 35.53 -28.55 10.20
N GLU A 248 36.01 -29.55 9.47
CA GLU A 248 35.56 -30.96 9.60
C GLU A 248 35.85 -31.58 10.98
N GLN A 249 37.02 -31.28 11.58
CA GLN A 249 37.35 -31.73 12.94
C GLN A 249 36.41 -31.15 14.00
N GLN A 250 36.02 -29.89 13.82
CA GLN A 250 35.08 -29.20 14.71
C GLN A 250 33.68 -29.80 14.56
N ALA A 251 33.21 -29.98 13.32
CA ALA A 251 31.94 -30.65 13.04
C ALA A 251 31.86 -32.05 13.65
N GLN A 252 32.95 -32.84 13.54
CA GLN A 252 33.01 -34.18 14.14
C GLN A 252 32.89 -34.17 15.66
N ARG A 253 33.57 -33.26 16.35
CA ARG A 253 33.44 -33.15 17.83
C ARG A 253 32.02 -32.74 18.24
N TRP A 254 31.40 -31.84 17.48
CA TRP A 254 30.05 -31.36 17.79
C TRP A 254 28.96 -32.39 17.48
N ILE A 255 29.08 -33.17 16.40
CA ILE A 255 28.13 -34.26 16.14
C ILE A 255 28.27 -35.36 17.19
N GLN A 256 29.49 -35.68 17.64
CA GLN A 256 29.74 -36.62 18.74
C GLN A 256 29.20 -36.13 20.10
N SER A 257 28.94 -34.83 20.24
CA SER A 257 28.35 -34.25 21.46
C SER A 257 26.80 -34.31 21.50
N LEU A 258 26.17 -34.85 20.45
CA LEU A 258 24.74 -35.07 20.42
C LEU A 258 24.33 -36.19 21.40
N PRO A 259 23.09 -36.18 21.92
CA PRO A 259 22.56 -37.26 22.76
C PRO A 259 22.66 -38.64 22.10
N ASP A 260 22.78 -39.71 22.89
CA ASP A 260 22.89 -41.09 22.39
C ASP A 260 21.72 -41.49 21.48
N SER A 261 20.52 -40.95 21.72
CA SER A 261 19.35 -41.16 20.86
C SER A 261 19.54 -40.58 19.45
N ASP A 262 20.22 -39.44 19.34
CA ASP A 262 20.55 -38.81 18.05
C ASP A 262 21.75 -39.52 17.39
N LEU A 263 22.74 -39.98 18.17
CA LEU A 263 23.83 -40.80 17.65
C LEU A 263 23.37 -42.23 17.27
N ALA A 264 22.21 -42.66 17.75
CA ALA A 264 21.57 -43.90 17.32
C ALA A 264 20.84 -43.77 15.98
N ASP A 265 20.50 -42.54 15.57
CA ASP A 265 19.89 -42.26 14.27
C ASP A 265 20.85 -42.68 13.13
N PRO A 266 20.44 -43.59 12.23
CA PRO A 266 21.24 -43.98 11.07
C PRO A 266 21.76 -42.80 10.26
N ALA A 267 20.98 -41.71 10.14
CA ALA A 267 21.40 -40.53 9.39
C ALA A 267 22.58 -39.80 10.05
N GLN A 268 22.59 -39.70 11.39
CA GLN A 268 23.69 -39.06 12.11
C GLN A 268 24.92 -39.98 12.19
N ARG A 269 24.74 -41.30 12.30
CA ARG A 269 25.85 -42.28 12.22
C ARG A 269 26.57 -42.22 10.89
N GLN A 270 25.82 -42.12 9.79
CA GLN A 270 26.39 -41.95 8.46
C GLN A 270 27.20 -40.65 8.36
N ARG A 271 26.64 -39.52 8.84
CA ARG A 271 27.35 -38.23 8.86
C ARG A 271 28.64 -38.29 9.69
N LEU A 272 28.60 -38.91 10.87
CA LEU A 272 29.77 -39.10 11.72
C LEU A 272 30.82 -40.01 11.05
N TRP A 273 30.40 -41.08 10.37
CA TRP A 273 31.31 -41.96 9.62
C TRP A 273 32.01 -41.21 8.49
N GLU A 274 31.30 -40.37 7.73
CA GLU A 274 31.89 -39.55 6.67
C GLU A 274 32.87 -38.50 7.21
N LEU A 275 32.50 -37.83 8.32
CA LEU A 275 33.39 -36.89 9.00
C LEU A 275 34.67 -37.60 9.50
N ALA A 276 34.54 -38.75 10.15
CA ALA A 276 35.66 -39.55 10.65
C ALA A 276 36.61 -40.01 9.53
N ARG A 277 36.09 -40.31 8.33
CA ARG A 277 36.92 -40.62 7.16
C ARG A 277 37.70 -39.43 6.63
N LYS A 278 37.13 -38.22 6.71
CA LYS A 278 37.79 -36.98 6.27
C LYS A 278 38.84 -36.49 7.27
N THR A 279 38.64 -36.74 8.55
CA THR A 279 39.58 -36.36 9.63
C THR A 279 40.60 -37.46 9.95
N GLU A 280 40.51 -38.60 9.25
CA GLU A 280 41.41 -39.74 9.36
C GLU A 280 41.38 -40.44 10.73
N ASP A 281 40.22 -40.43 11.41
CA ASP A 281 40.00 -41.12 12.68
C ASP A 281 39.77 -42.63 12.46
N VAL A 282 40.89 -43.36 12.29
CA VAL A 282 40.93 -44.80 12.00
C VAL A 282 40.09 -45.65 12.98
N PRO A 283 40.19 -45.48 14.32
CA PRO A 283 39.37 -46.25 15.27
C PRO A 283 37.86 -46.03 15.10
N THR A 284 37.44 -44.77 14.89
CA THR A 284 36.01 -44.46 14.70
C THR A 284 35.49 -44.99 13.37
N VAL A 285 36.28 -44.91 12.29
CA VAL A 285 35.92 -45.47 10.98
C VAL A 285 35.79 -46.99 11.06
N GLN A 286 36.74 -47.70 11.67
CA GLN A 286 36.68 -49.17 11.76
C GLN A 286 35.49 -49.64 12.61
N ARG A 287 35.23 -49.00 13.75
CA ARG A 287 34.07 -49.32 14.60
C ARG A 287 32.76 -49.03 13.87
N LEU A 288 32.57 -47.82 13.34
CA LEU A 288 31.34 -47.45 12.63
C LEU A 288 31.15 -48.23 11.33
N SER A 289 32.23 -48.61 10.63
CA SER A 289 32.14 -49.50 9.47
C SER A 289 31.55 -50.86 9.85
N ASN A 290 31.92 -51.41 11.00
CA ASN A 290 31.33 -52.66 11.49
C ASN A 290 29.88 -52.45 11.98
N ASP A 291 29.62 -51.38 12.74
CA ASP A 291 28.28 -51.05 13.27
C ASP A 291 27.27 -50.76 12.14
N LEU A 292 27.73 -50.19 11.03
CA LEU A 292 26.95 -49.92 9.81
C LEU A 292 27.02 -51.06 8.78
N GLN A 293 27.66 -52.19 9.11
CA GLN A 293 27.81 -53.37 8.25
C GLN A 293 28.40 -53.06 6.86
N ARG A 294 29.46 -52.24 6.83
CA ARG A 294 30.17 -51.89 5.60
C ARG A 294 30.97 -53.07 5.06
N PRO A 295 31.09 -53.23 3.73
CA PRO A 295 31.90 -54.28 3.10
C PRO A 295 33.35 -54.35 3.62
N CYS A 296 33.85 -55.58 3.81
CA CYS A 296 35.20 -55.85 4.34
C CYS A 296 36.29 -55.15 3.52
N LEU A 297 36.21 -55.27 2.20
CA LEU A 297 37.18 -54.70 1.26
C LEU A 297 37.12 -53.17 1.20
N GLU A 298 35.97 -52.55 1.47
CA GLU A 298 35.85 -51.08 1.55
C GLU A 298 36.67 -50.53 2.71
N THR A 299 36.59 -51.18 3.86
CA THR A 299 37.36 -50.80 5.04
C THR A 299 38.84 -51.10 4.84
N ALA A 300 39.20 -52.25 4.25
CA ALA A 300 40.60 -52.61 3.97
C ALA A 300 41.28 -51.67 2.96
N GLU A 301 40.58 -51.25 1.90
CA GLU A 301 41.12 -50.31 0.90
C GLU A 301 41.36 -48.92 1.50
N TRP A 302 40.43 -48.42 2.32
CA TRP A 302 40.64 -47.15 3.02
C TRP A 302 41.82 -47.23 3.99
N LEU A 303 41.92 -48.32 4.77
CA LEU A 303 43.05 -48.57 5.65
C LEU A 303 44.38 -48.67 4.88
N SER A 304 44.41 -49.22 3.65
CA SER A 304 45.65 -49.44 2.88
C SER A 304 46.49 -48.19 2.63
N ARG A 305 45.86 -47.02 2.74
CA ARG A 305 46.49 -45.71 2.53
C ARG A 305 46.88 -45.02 3.83
N GLN A 306 46.30 -45.44 4.95
CA GLN A 306 46.46 -44.79 6.26
C GLN A 306 47.29 -45.63 7.21
N ASP A 307 47.05 -46.95 7.23
CA ASP A 307 47.75 -47.94 8.04
C ASP A 307 47.86 -49.26 7.23
N PRO A 308 48.93 -49.44 6.43
CA PRO A 308 49.12 -50.62 5.59
C PRO A 308 49.17 -51.94 6.37
N GLU A 309 49.56 -51.91 7.65
CA GLU A 309 49.59 -53.11 8.50
C GLU A 309 48.18 -53.49 8.96
N ALA A 310 47.38 -52.53 9.45
CA ALA A 310 45.98 -52.76 9.77
C ALA A 310 45.18 -53.17 8.51
N ALA A 311 45.54 -52.62 7.35
CA ALA A 311 44.95 -52.96 6.06
C ALA A 311 45.27 -54.39 5.63
N LEU A 312 46.54 -54.82 5.70
CA LEU A 312 46.92 -56.19 5.35
C LEU A 312 46.27 -57.22 6.29
N LYS A 313 46.11 -56.87 7.58
CA LYS A 313 45.40 -57.69 8.57
C LYS A 313 43.91 -57.81 8.25
N GLN A 314 43.23 -56.71 7.93
CA GLN A 314 41.84 -56.70 7.48
C GLN A 314 41.69 -57.43 6.12
N PHE A 315 42.62 -57.25 5.19
CA PHE A 315 42.60 -57.79 3.83
C PHE A 315 42.72 -59.32 3.79
N ARG A 316 43.52 -59.92 4.66
CA ARG A 316 43.66 -61.37 4.77
C ARG A 316 42.36 -62.08 5.19
N SER A 317 41.49 -61.40 5.93
CA SER A 317 40.15 -61.92 6.28
C SER A 317 39.09 -61.61 5.24
N CYS A 318 39.39 -60.83 4.21
CA CYS A 318 38.45 -60.52 3.15
C CYS A 318 38.56 -61.53 2.00
N THR A 319 37.41 -61.94 1.45
CA THR A 319 37.36 -62.82 0.28
C THR A 319 37.39 -61.99 -1.02
N PRO A 320 37.98 -62.51 -2.11
CA PRO A 320 37.92 -61.87 -3.43
C PRO A 320 36.54 -62.02 -4.08
N ASP A 321 35.63 -62.80 -3.50
CA ASP A 321 34.35 -63.16 -4.10
C ASP A 321 33.40 -61.96 -4.21
N ASP A 322 33.41 -61.08 -3.20
CA ASP A 322 32.58 -59.88 -3.19
C ASP A 322 33.15 -58.77 -4.11
N ASP A 323 34.48 -58.63 -4.19
CA ASP A 323 35.16 -57.67 -5.10
C ASP A 323 36.60 -58.10 -5.49
N PRO A 324 36.75 -58.86 -6.61
CA PRO A 324 38.03 -59.41 -7.07
C PRO A 324 38.97 -58.36 -7.69
N GLN A 325 38.44 -57.19 -8.07
CA GLN A 325 39.20 -56.06 -8.58
C GLN A 325 39.99 -55.39 -7.46
N THR A 326 39.27 -54.99 -6.42
CA THR A 326 39.84 -54.34 -5.24
C THR A 326 40.82 -55.27 -4.56
N TRP A 327 40.52 -56.57 -4.57
CA TRP A 327 41.46 -57.59 -4.14
C TRP A 327 42.75 -57.63 -4.98
N LEU A 328 42.67 -57.65 -6.32
CA LEU A 328 43.87 -57.66 -7.19
C LEU A 328 44.74 -56.41 -7.01
N ILE A 329 44.12 -55.24 -6.85
CA ILE A 329 44.82 -53.96 -6.66
C ILE A 329 45.48 -53.92 -5.29
N LEU A 330 44.79 -54.35 -4.24
CA LEU A 330 45.35 -54.48 -2.90
C LEU A 330 46.50 -55.48 -2.88
N ALA A 331 46.38 -56.62 -3.59
CA ALA A 331 47.46 -57.60 -3.73
C ALA A 331 48.69 -57.02 -4.46
N GLN A 332 48.50 -56.23 -5.53
CA GLN A 332 49.60 -55.56 -6.22
C GLN A 332 50.27 -54.49 -5.35
N ARG A 333 49.47 -53.68 -4.64
CA ARG A 333 49.96 -52.57 -3.81
C ARG A 333 50.67 -53.05 -2.55
N LEU A 334 50.12 -54.06 -1.89
CA LEU A 334 50.70 -54.73 -0.73
C LEU A 334 51.78 -55.76 -1.15
N GLN A 335 52.10 -55.83 -2.45
CA GLN A 335 53.12 -56.69 -3.09
C GLN A 335 53.00 -58.20 -2.80
N ALA A 336 51.78 -58.71 -2.71
CA ALA A 336 51.50 -60.13 -2.51
C ALA A 336 51.62 -60.94 -3.83
N THR A 337 52.84 -61.07 -4.37
CA THR A 337 53.12 -61.77 -5.65
C THR A 337 52.79 -63.27 -5.60
N ASP A 338 52.91 -63.86 -4.42
CA ASP A 338 52.48 -65.21 -4.08
C ASP A 338 50.96 -65.36 -4.26
N LEU A 339 50.18 -64.41 -3.75
CA LEU A 339 48.73 -64.35 -3.96
C LEU A 339 48.36 -64.12 -5.44
N LEU A 340 49.16 -63.36 -6.22
CA LEU A 340 48.94 -63.09 -7.66
C LEU A 340 49.18 -64.29 -8.58
N GLN A 341 50.06 -65.23 -8.22
CA GLN A 341 50.32 -66.41 -9.08
C GLN A 341 49.38 -67.57 -8.76
N THR A 342 48.94 -67.67 -7.51
CA THR A 342 48.22 -68.83 -6.97
C THR A 342 46.71 -68.64 -6.88
N THR A 343 46.25 -67.40 -6.70
CA THR A 343 44.82 -67.10 -6.62
C THR A 343 44.28 -66.88 -8.03
N ARG A 344 43.48 -67.82 -8.50
CA ARG A 344 42.79 -67.68 -9.78
C ARG A 344 41.58 -66.79 -9.58
N LEU A 345 41.66 -65.59 -10.13
CA LEU A 345 40.55 -64.66 -10.07
C LEU A 345 39.53 -65.02 -11.15
N PRO A 346 38.24 -64.73 -10.94
CA PRO A 346 37.29 -64.73 -12.04
C PRO A 346 37.72 -63.71 -13.10
N GLN A 347 37.45 -64.02 -14.36
CA GLN A 347 37.71 -63.09 -15.45
C GLN A 347 36.89 -61.81 -15.24
N PRO A 348 37.46 -60.61 -15.53
CA PRO A 348 38.68 -60.33 -16.30
C PRO A 348 39.97 -60.14 -15.48
N TRP A 349 39.93 -60.35 -14.16
CA TRP A 349 41.05 -60.03 -13.26
C TRP A 349 42.24 -60.98 -13.43
N ASP A 350 41.95 -62.20 -13.86
CA ASP A 350 42.96 -63.18 -14.27
C ASP A 350 43.70 -62.74 -15.54
N SER A 351 43.07 -62.02 -16.48
CA SER A 351 43.75 -61.45 -17.66
C SER A 351 44.72 -60.32 -17.32
N ARG A 352 44.45 -59.52 -16.27
CA ARG A 352 45.37 -58.45 -15.82
C ARG A 352 46.57 -58.99 -15.05
N ARG A 353 46.32 -60.06 -14.30
CA ARG A 353 47.38 -60.90 -13.74
C ARG A 353 48.31 -61.45 -14.84
N GLN A 354 47.78 -61.73 -16.04
CA GLN A 354 48.55 -62.18 -17.22
C GLN A 354 49.27 -61.04 -17.96
N GLU A 355 48.72 -59.84 -18.04
CA GLU A 355 49.33 -58.67 -18.71
C GLU A 355 50.63 -58.20 -18.04
N GLN A 356 50.75 -58.37 -16.72
CA GLN A 356 52.01 -58.13 -15.99
C GLN A 356 53.15 -59.06 -16.44
N ILE A 357 52.83 -60.15 -17.12
CA ILE A 357 53.80 -61.07 -17.71
C ILE A 357 54.29 -60.54 -19.07
N LEU A 358 53.47 -59.82 -19.86
CA LEU A 358 53.79 -59.31 -21.21
C LEU A 358 54.82 -58.18 -21.20
N ASN A 359 54.84 -57.35 -20.17
CA ASN A 359 55.79 -56.23 -20.04
C ASN A 359 57.25 -56.68 -19.97
N VAL A 360 57.51 -57.95 -19.62
CA VAL A 360 58.84 -58.58 -19.61
C VAL A 360 59.38 -58.87 -21.03
N TRP A 361 58.53 -58.93 -22.08
CA TRP A 361 58.93 -59.25 -23.48
C TRP A 361 59.30 -58.03 -24.35
N GLN A 362 58.79 -56.84 -24.02
CA GLN A 362 58.96 -55.63 -24.82
C GLN A 362 60.39 -55.04 -24.73
N ASP A 363 61.14 -55.35 -23.67
CA ASP A 363 62.53 -54.92 -23.44
C ASP A 363 63.57 -55.59 -24.39
N GLN A 364 63.13 -56.34 -25.42
CA GLN A 364 63.97 -57.13 -26.35
C GLN A 364 63.91 -56.77 -27.87
N GLY A 365 63.05 -55.81 -28.34
CA GLY A 365 63.23 -55.10 -29.64
C GLY A 365 62.55 -55.53 -30.98
N ARG A 366 61.48 -56.34 -31.06
CA ARG A 366 60.89 -56.84 -32.35
C ARG A 366 59.50 -56.27 -32.74
N SER A 367 59.43 -55.17 -33.50
CA SER A 367 58.19 -54.35 -33.65
C SER A 367 57.13 -54.81 -34.65
N ASP A 368 57.47 -55.56 -35.70
CA ASP A 368 56.54 -56.16 -36.67
C ASP A 368 55.84 -57.43 -36.12
N LYS A 369 56.58 -58.28 -35.39
CA LYS A 369 56.02 -59.44 -34.64
C LYS A 369 55.17 -59.02 -33.47
N VAL A 370 55.56 -57.92 -32.82
CA VAL A 370 54.73 -57.22 -31.86
C VAL A 370 53.50 -56.70 -32.61
N ASP A 371 53.59 -55.89 -33.68
CA ASP A 371 52.40 -55.40 -34.40
C ASP A 371 51.45 -56.52 -34.89
N ALA A 372 51.98 -57.64 -35.38
CA ALA A 372 51.21 -58.79 -35.86
C ALA A 372 50.62 -59.68 -34.73
N TRP A 373 51.37 -59.97 -33.65
CA TRP A 373 50.81 -60.62 -32.45
C TRP A 373 49.74 -59.72 -31.85
N LEU A 374 50.04 -58.43 -31.73
CA LEU A 374 49.13 -57.42 -31.23
C LEU A 374 47.92 -57.22 -32.16
N ALA A 375 48.04 -57.36 -33.49
CA ALA A 375 46.92 -57.34 -34.45
C ALA A 375 46.01 -58.58 -34.34
N GLY A 376 46.57 -59.73 -33.96
CA GLY A 376 45.84 -60.97 -33.68
C GLY A 376 45.36 -61.11 -32.23
N GLN A 377 45.88 -60.28 -31.32
CA GLN A 377 45.37 -60.10 -29.97
C GLN A 377 44.17 -59.15 -30.00
N THR A 378 43.40 -59.17 -28.93
CA THR A 378 42.36 -58.15 -28.71
C THR A 378 43.03 -56.77 -28.81
N GLN A 379 42.53 -55.91 -29.69
CA GLN A 379 43.13 -54.60 -29.98
C GLN A 379 43.07 -53.68 -28.75
N THR A 380 44.06 -53.75 -27.87
CA THR A 380 44.16 -52.88 -26.70
C THR A 380 44.70 -51.51 -27.07
N PRO A 381 44.43 -50.47 -26.27
CA PRO A 381 44.96 -49.13 -26.50
C PRO A 381 46.46 -49.08 -26.83
N GLU A 382 47.31 -49.75 -26.06
CA GLU A 382 48.76 -49.66 -26.31
C GLU A 382 49.21 -50.41 -27.55
N ILE A 383 48.45 -51.44 -27.92
CA ILE A 383 48.54 -52.08 -29.22
C ILE A 383 48.21 -51.09 -30.31
N VAL A 384 47.05 -50.47 -30.20
CA VAL A 384 46.55 -49.57 -31.23
C VAL A 384 47.40 -48.31 -31.33
N LYS A 385 48.00 -47.83 -30.24
CA LYS A 385 49.00 -46.75 -30.24
C LYS A 385 50.20 -47.12 -31.07
N ARG A 386 50.78 -48.28 -30.74
CA ARG A 386 51.97 -48.83 -31.37
C ARG A 386 51.70 -48.98 -32.87
N ARG A 387 50.52 -49.51 -33.20
CA ARG A 387 49.99 -49.61 -34.56
C ARG A 387 49.83 -48.25 -35.23
N ALA A 388 49.21 -47.26 -34.59
CA ALA A 388 48.96 -45.93 -35.14
C ALA A 388 50.27 -45.15 -35.43
N GLU A 389 51.25 -45.23 -34.53
CA GLU A 389 52.57 -44.63 -34.68
C GLU A 389 53.39 -45.30 -35.77
N LEU A 390 53.26 -46.62 -35.93
CA LEU A 390 53.86 -47.37 -37.04
C LEU A 390 53.16 -46.99 -38.35
N SER A 391 51.83 -46.95 -38.39
CA SER A 391 51.02 -46.61 -39.57
C SER A 391 51.20 -45.19 -40.08
N GLN A 392 51.30 -44.19 -39.18
CA GLN A 392 51.60 -42.81 -39.56
C GLN A 392 53.02 -42.64 -40.10
N ARG A 393 54.02 -43.34 -39.54
CA ARG A 393 55.41 -43.36 -40.06
C ARG A 393 55.51 -44.04 -41.43
N MET A 394 54.59 -44.95 -41.73
CA MET A 394 54.45 -45.60 -43.03
C MET A 394 53.64 -44.81 -44.07
N GLY A 395 53.09 -43.62 -43.72
CA GLY A 395 52.43 -42.70 -44.66
C GLY A 395 50.94 -42.96 -44.95
N ARG A 396 50.26 -43.86 -44.22
CA ARG A 396 48.87 -44.26 -44.49
C ARG A 396 47.88 -43.37 -43.73
N MET A 397 47.50 -42.20 -44.27
CA MET A 397 46.83 -41.14 -43.48
C MET A 397 45.39 -41.44 -43.03
N THR A 398 44.55 -42.10 -43.83
CA THR A 398 43.19 -42.50 -43.42
C THR A 398 43.20 -43.66 -42.42
N GLU A 399 44.13 -44.61 -42.62
CA GLU A 399 44.36 -45.71 -41.66
C GLU A 399 44.94 -45.14 -40.36
N ALA A 400 45.87 -44.20 -40.44
CA ALA A 400 46.42 -43.49 -39.29
C ALA A 400 45.35 -42.63 -38.59
N GLN A 401 44.45 -41.93 -39.29
CA GLN A 401 43.32 -41.23 -38.67
C GLN A 401 42.47 -42.23 -37.88
N THR A 402 42.09 -43.36 -38.50
CA THR A 402 41.25 -44.38 -37.86
C THR A 402 41.94 -45.06 -36.68
N LEU A 403 43.24 -45.33 -36.81
CA LEU A 403 44.06 -45.94 -35.75
C LEU A 403 44.37 -44.94 -34.63
N TRP A 404 44.59 -43.66 -34.92
CA TRP A 404 44.76 -42.63 -33.89
C TRP A 404 43.46 -42.28 -33.21
N GLU A 405 42.35 -42.33 -33.93
CA GLU A 405 41.02 -42.22 -33.35
C GLU A 405 40.69 -43.47 -32.52
N LEU A 406 40.99 -44.67 -32.99
CA LEU A 406 40.82 -45.91 -32.22
C LEU A 406 41.72 -45.89 -30.99
N HIS A 407 42.98 -45.47 -31.16
CA HIS A 407 43.93 -45.30 -30.07
C HIS A 407 43.42 -44.28 -29.06
N TYR A 408 42.90 -43.15 -29.51
CA TYR A 408 42.29 -42.14 -28.66
C TYR A 408 40.99 -42.64 -28.00
N ARG A 409 40.13 -43.38 -28.71
CA ARG A 409 38.92 -43.97 -28.13
C ARG A 409 39.31 -44.95 -27.02
N GLN A 410 40.39 -45.69 -27.23
CA GLN A 410 40.92 -46.66 -26.30
C GLN A 410 41.73 -46.05 -25.14
N THR A 411 42.50 -44.96 -25.34
CA THR A 411 43.37 -44.35 -24.31
C THR A 411 42.91 -43.01 -23.76
N GLY A 412 42.15 -42.25 -24.55
CA GLY A 412 41.94 -40.83 -24.31
C GLY A 412 43.19 -39.97 -24.54
N ASN A 413 44.23 -40.46 -25.23
CA ASN A 413 45.45 -39.69 -25.42
C ASN A 413 45.20 -38.42 -26.24
N LEU A 414 45.44 -37.26 -25.63
CA LEU A 414 45.13 -35.97 -26.22
C LEU A 414 45.99 -35.58 -27.43
N ASN A 415 47.20 -36.12 -27.51
CA ASN A 415 48.04 -35.92 -28.69
C ASN A 415 47.51 -36.76 -29.86
N SER A 416 47.03 -37.98 -29.58
CA SER A 416 46.35 -38.82 -30.56
C SER A 416 45.03 -38.22 -31.03
N LEU A 417 44.25 -37.64 -30.12
CA LEU A 417 43.07 -36.85 -30.45
C LEU A 417 43.42 -35.65 -31.33
N ASN A 418 44.40 -34.84 -30.92
CA ASN A 418 44.78 -33.64 -31.65
C ASN A 418 45.21 -33.98 -33.08
N GLN A 419 45.94 -35.09 -33.23
CA GLN A 419 46.36 -35.64 -34.52
C GLN A 419 45.18 -36.19 -35.33
N ALA A 420 44.31 -37.01 -34.73
CA ALA A 420 43.13 -37.58 -35.39
C ALA A 420 42.17 -36.47 -35.88
N THR A 421 41.90 -35.48 -35.04
CA THR A 421 40.98 -34.36 -35.35
C THR A 421 41.58 -33.34 -36.31
N TYR A 422 42.91 -33.21 -36.34
CA TYR A 422 43.62 -32.40 -37.35
C TYR A 422 43.49 -33.05 -38.73
N LEU A 423 43.77 -34.35 -38.82
CA LEU A 423 43.60 -35.13 -40.04
C LEU A 423 42.13 -35.12 -40.49
N ALA A 424 41.17 -35.28 -39.58
CA ALA A 424 39.74 -35.26 -39.90
C ALA A 424 39.25 -33.93 -40.50
N VAL A 425 39.63 -32.77 -39.92
CA VAL A 425 39.23 -31.47 -40.49
C VAL A 425 39.89 -31.21 -41.85
N ASN A 426 41.15 -31.61 -42.04
CA ASN A 426 41.84 -31.46 -43.32
C ASN A 426 41.28 -32.39 -44.41
N ASN A 427 40.73 -33.54 -44.01
CA ASN A 427 40.07 -34.50 -44.92
C ASN A 427 38.59 -34.14 -45.21
N GLY A 428 38.02 -33.09 -44.57
CA GLY A 428 36.64 -32.64 -44.78
C GLY A 428 35.60 -33.15 -43.76
N ASP A 429 36.00 -34.02 -42.83
CA ASP A 429 35.12 -34.70 -41.85
C ASP A 429 34.82 -33.82 -40.61
N ARG A 430 34.25 -32.63 -40.82
CA ARG A 430 34.02 -31.64 -39.74
C ARG A 430 33.10 -32.13 -38.62
N ALA A 431 32.06 -32.91 -38.95
CA ALA A 431 31.14 -33.46 -37.96
C ALA A 431 31.81 -34.49 -37.05
N GLN A 432 32.63 -35.40 -37.62
CA GLN A 432 33.39 -36.38 -36.86
C GLN A 432 34.44 -35.71 -35.98
N ALA A 433 35.15 -34.71 -36.52
CA ALA A 433 36.12 -33.94 -35.75
C ALA A 433 35.47 -33.20 -34.58
N GLN A 434 34.30 -32.59 -34.79
CA GLN A 434 33.53 -31.93 -33.74
C GLN A 434 33.13 -32.93 -32.66
N GLN A 435 32.45 -34.03 -33.02
CA GLN A 435 32.01 -35.03 -32.05
C GLN A 435 33.18 -35.60 -31.25
N LEU A 436 34.31 -35.85 -31.90
CA LEU A 436 35.49 -36.40 -31.23
C LEU A 436 36.13 -35.37 -30.27
N LEU A 437 36.22 -34.10 -30.67
CA LEU A 437 36.72 -33.00 -29.83
C LEU A 437 35.77 -32.67 -28.68
N GLU A 438 34.46 -32.74 -28.88
CA GLU A 438 33.45 -32.53 -27.84
C GLU A 438 33.53 -33.61 -26.77
N THR A 439 33.51 -34.87 -27.24
CA THR A 439 33.67 -36.04 -26.37
C THR A 439 34.98 -35.94 -25.58
N ALA A 440 36.06 -35.48 -26.22
CA ALA A 440 37.33 -35.25 -25.53
C ALA A 440 37.29 -34.07 -24.56
N PHE A 441 36.68 -32.96 -24.97
CA PHE A 441 36.62 -31.75 -24.18
C PHE A 441 35.89 -32.01 -22.87
N ASP A 442 34.79 -32.78 -22.91
CA ASP A 442 34.11 -33.23 -21.69
C ASP A 442 34.97 -34.15 -20.88
N ARG A 443 35.48 -35.19 -21.55
CA ARG A 443 36.26 -36.24 -20.92
C ARG A 443 37.51 -35.70 -20.23
N HIS A 444 38.08 -34.61 -20.73
CA HIS A 444 39.28 -33.96 -20.18
C HIS A 444 39.00 -32.60 -19.54
N GLN A 445 37.73 -32.25 -19.30
CA GLN A 445 37.32 -31.01 -18.64
C GLN A 445 37.99 -29.75 -19.23
N GLY A 446 38.03 -29.70 -20.57
CA GLY A 446 38.62 -28.60 -21.34
C GLY A 446 40.15 -28.51 -21.30
N ARG A 447 40.87 -29.44 -20.65
CA ARG A 447 42.34 -29.51 -20.66
C ARG A 447 42.86 -30.19 -21.93
N LEU A 448 42.48 -29.65 -23.10
CA LEU A 448 42.99 -30.10 -24.39
C LEU A 448 44.17 -29.22 -24.85
N PRO A 449 44.99 -29.68 -25.82
CA PRO A 449 46.01 -28.84 -26.46
C PRO A 449 45.39 -27.58 -27.08
N ALA A 450 46.11 -26.44 -27.03
CA ALA A 450 45.60 -25.16 -27.53
C ALA A 450 45.09 -25.24 -28.98
N THR A 451 45.75 -26.03 -29.84
CA THR A 451 45.33 -26.26 -31.23
C THR A 451 44.01 -27.02 -31.35
N ALA A 452 43.74 -27.96 -30.43
CA ALA A 452 42.49 -28.70 -30.37
C ALA A 452 41.35 -27.81 -29.81
N LEU A 453 41.65 -26.99 -28.81
CA LEU A 453 40.71 -26.00 -28.25
C LEU A 453 40.31 -24.96 -29.31
N GLN A 454 41.28 -24.40 -30.03
CA GLN A 454 41.04 -23.45 -31.12
C GLN A 454 40.17 -24.05 -32.23
N ARG A 455 40.42 -25.32 -32.59
CA ARG A 455 39.63 -26.03 -33.60
C ARG A 455 38.19 -26.27 -33.16
N LEU A 456 37.99 -26.69 -31.91
CA LEU A 456 36.65 -26.87 -31.34
C LEU A 456 35.89 -25.53 -31.26
N ALA A 457 36.57 -24.47 -30.84
CA ALA A 457 36.00 -23.12 -30.77
C ALA A 457 35.58 -22.59 -32.15
N GLY A 458 36.40 -22.80 -33.19
CA GLY A 458 36.03 -22.44 -34.56
C GLY A 458 34.81 -23.21 -35.09
N LEU A 459 34.68 -24.49 -34.72
CA LEU A 459 33.50 -25.30 -35.05
C LEU A 459 32.23 -24.76 -34.34
N TYR A 460 32.35 -24.32 -33.09
CA TYR A 460 31.25 -23.68 -32.36
C TYR A 460 30.86 -22.31 -32.89
N ALA A 461 31.83 -21.48 -33.22
CA ALA A 461 31.57 -20.15 -33.79
C ALA A 461 30.82 -20.22 -35.13
N ALA A 462 31.00 -21.30 -35.90
CA ALA A 462 30.32 -21.53 -37.18
C ALA A 462 28.97 -22.27 -37.06
N SER A 463 28.57 -22.71 -35.86
CA SER A 463 27.33 -23.48 -35.68
C SER A 463 26.09 -22.58 -35.67
N LYS A 464 25.01 -23.01 -36.32
CA LYS A 464 23.70 -22.29 -36.32
C LYS A 464 22.86 -22.55 -35.07
N THR A 465 23.08 -23.69 -34.42
CA THR A 465 22.32 -24.13 -33.24
C THR A 465 23.30 -24.70 -32.23
N THR A 466 23.14 -24.35 -30.95
CA THR A 466 24.02 -24.84 -29.87
C THR A 466 23.20 -25.58 -28.81
N THR A 467 23.73 -26.68 -28.30
CA THR A 467 23.14 -27.38 -27.14
C THR A 467 23.62 -26.76 -25.82
N PRO A 468 22.88 -26.92 -24.71
CA PRO A 468 23.32 -26.43 -23.39
C PRO A 468 24.73 -26.91 -23.01
N GLU A 469 25.08 -28.14 -23.40
CA GLU A 469 26.41 -28.70 -23.20
C GLU A 469 27.46 -27.98 -24.04
N GLN A 470 27.17 -27.68 -25.32
CA GLN A 470 28.08 -26.90 -26.16
C GLN A 470 28.30 -25.50 -25.59
N GLN A 471 27.25 -24.84 -25.09
CA GLN A 471 27.34 -23.52 -24.45
C GLN A 471 28.25 -23.56 -23.22
N ARG A 472 28.11 -24.57 -22.35
CA ARG A 472 29.03 -24.75 -21.20
C ARG A 472 30.48 -24.87 -21.64
N ARG A 473 30.76 -25.59 -22.73
CA ARG A 473 32.12 -25.73 -23.29
C ARG A 473 32.63 -24.44 -23.90
N MET A 474 31.78 -23.68 -24.60
CA MET A 474 32.12 -22.37 -25.15
C MET A 474 32.56 -21.41 -24.03
N ALA A 475 31.84 -21.39 -22.89
CA ALA A 475 32.21 -20.55 -21.74
C ALA A 475 33.63 -20.84 -21.23
N LEU A 476 34.00 -22.12 -21.18
CA LEU A 476 35.33 -22.58 -20.78
C LEU A 476 36.41 -22.31 -21.84
N LEU A 477 36.03 -22.19 -23.12
CA LEU A 477 36.94 -21.93 -24.24
C LEU A 477 37.34 -20.46 -24.41
N ILE A 478 36.50 -19.51 -23.98
CA ILE A 478 36.70 -18.06 -24.22
C ILE A 478 38.10 -17.56 -23.85
N THR A 479 38.65 -18.03 -22.72
CA THR A 479 39.95 -17.56 -22.20
C THR A 479 41.15 -18.23 -22.86
N ARG A 480 40.92 -19.21 -23.73
CA ARG A 480 41.95 -20.11 -24.30
C ARG A 480 42.03 -20.05 -25.83
N VAL A 481 41.33 -19.11 -26.45
CA VAL A 481 41.22 -18.96 -27.91
C VAL A 481 41.62 -17.55 -28.34
N ASP A 482 41.89 -17.38 -29.63
CA ASP A 482 42.24 -16.08 -30.22
C ASP A 482 41.09 -15.05 -30.16
N GLY A 483 41.42 -13.77 -30.32
CA GLY A 483 40.47 -12.67 -30.12
C GLY A 483 39.26 -12.67 -31.06
N ALA A 484 39.44 -13.11 -32.31
CA ALA A 484 38.35 -13.18 -33.29
C ALA A 484 37.33 -14.28 -32.93
N THR A 485 37.81 -15.50 -32.65
CA THR A 485 36.95 -16.62 -32.25
C THR A 485 36.29 -16.35 -30.91
N ARG A 486 37.03 -15.75 -29.97
CA ARG A 486 36.51 -15.29 -28.67
C ARG A 486 35.26 -14.42 -28.81
N GLY A 487 35.31 -13.41 -29.68
CA GLY A 487 34.18 -12.50 -29.90
C GLY A 487 32.93 -13.21 -30.46
N GLN A 488 33.12 -14.22 -31.32
CA GLN A 488 32.02 -15.03 -31.87
C GLN A 488 31.41 -15.98 -30.83
N LEU A 489 32.25 -16.59 -29.98
CA LEU A 489 31.77 -17.43 -28.87
C LEU A 489 30.97 -16.62 -27.84
N LEU A 490 31.44 -15.41 -27.49
CA LEU A 490 30.74 -14.52 -26.57
C LEU A 490 29.36 -14.10 -27.11
N ALA A 491 29.26 -13.82 -28.42
CA ALA A 491 27.99 -13.49 -29.05
C ALA A 491 26.99 -14.66 -28.99
N GLN A 492 27.44 -15.88 -29.31
CA GLN A 492 26.62 -17.10 -29.22
C GLN A 492 26.17 -17.39 -27.78
N LEU A 493 27.04 -17.18 -26.79
CA LEU A 493 26.67 -17.37 -25.39
C LEU A 493 25.64 -16.35 -24.91
N ALA A 494 25.79 -15.09 -25.32
CA ALA A 494 24.81 -14.05 -25.03
C ALA A 494 23.46 -14.32 -25.73
N GLU A 495 23.46 -14.86 -26.96
CA GLU A 495 22.25 -15.28 -27.67
C GLU A 495 21.48 -16.39 -26.97
N ASN A 496 22.20 -17.29 -26.27
CA ASN A 496 21.61 -18.40 -25.54
C ASN A 496 21.41 -18.12 -24.03
N GLY A 497 21.51 -16.85 -23.61
CA GLY A 497 21.21 -16.42 -22.24
C GLY A 497 22.28 -16.73 -21.18
N GLN A 498 23.50 -17.14 -21.57
CA GLN A 498 24.60 -17.48 -20.64
C GLN A 498 25.37 -16.23 -20.16
N CYS A 499 24.65 -15.31 -19.53
CA CYS A 499 25.15 -13.95 -19.28
C CYS A 499 26.16 -13.82 -18.15
N ASP A 500 26.07 -14.67 -17.12
CA ASP A 500 27.09 -14.74 -16.06
C ASP A 500 28.45 -15.15 -16.64
N ALA A 501 28.45 -16.12 -17.56
CA ALA A 501 29.66 -16.57 -18.24
C ALA A 501 30.27 -15.48 -19.14
N VAL A 502 29.43 -14.72 -19.85
CA VAL A 502 29.87 -13.59 -20.68
C VAL A 502 30.50 -12.49 -19.83
N GLN A 503 29.86 -12.11 -18.72
CA GLN A 503 30.36 -11.08 -17.81
C GLN A 503 31.67 -11.50 -17.12
N GLN A 504 31.74 -12.73 -16.60
CA GLN A 504 32.97 -13.26 -15.99
C GLN A 504 34.13 -13.32 -16.99
N ALA A 505 33.85 -13.64 -18.25
CA ALA A 505 34.88 -13.78 -19.26
C ALA A 505 35.41 -12.43 -19.79
N ILE A 506 34.59 -11.39 -19.82
CA ILE A 506 35.00 -10.03 -20.25
C ILE A 506 35.63 -9.25 -19.08
N GLY A 507 35.12 -9.42 -17.87
CA GLY A 507 35.59 -8.70 -16.68
C GLY A 507 35.35 -7.20 -16.75
N ASN A 508 36.12 -6.43 -15.97
CA ASN A 508 35.89 -4.98 -15.79
C ASN A 508 36.47 -4.08 -16.89
N ARG A 509 37.04 -4.65 -17.97
CA ARG A 509 37.68 -3.88 -19.06
C ARG A 509 37.35 -4.46 -20.44
N PRO A 510 36.17 -4.16 -21.00
CA PRO A 510 35.86 -4.52 -22.39
C PRO A 510 36.79 -3.73 -23.33
N GLN A 511 37.36 -4.38 -24.34
CA GLN A 511 38.37 -3.74 -25.21
C GLN A 511 37.97 -3.69 -26.69
N VAL A 512 37.18 -4.66 -27.15
CA VAL A 512 36.78 -4.76 -28.56
C VAL A 512 35.27 -4.60 -28.72
N ALA A 513 34.81 -4.15 -29.89
CA ALA A 513 33.39 -3.89 -30.13
C ALA A 513 32.48 -5.12 -29.87
N GLY A 514 33.00 -6.33 -30.11
CA GLY A 514 32.29 -7.58 -29.82
C GLY A 514 32.02 -7.83 -28.34
N ASP A 515 32.90 -7.38 -27.44
CA ASP A 515 32.71 -7.50 -25.98
C ASP A 515 31.52 -6.64 -25.55
N TYR A 516 31.51 -5.39 -26.00
CA TYR A 516 30.42 -4.45 -25.74
C TYR A 516 29.08 -4.95 -26.30
N ARG A 517 29.07 -5.52 -27.50
CA ARG A 517 27.85 -6.10 -28.08
C ARG A 517 27.32 -7.29 -27.27
N ALA A 518 28.20 -8.18 -26.80
CA ALA A 518 27.80 -9.32 -25.97
C ALA A 518 27.28 -8.88 -24.60
N LEU A 519 27.93 -7.89 -23.95
CA LEU A 519 27.46 -7.29 -22.71
C LEU A 519 26.12 -6.59 -22.88
N GLY A 520 25.93 -5.84 -23.98
CA GLY A 520 24.67 -5.18 -24.31
C GLY A 520 23.52 -6.18 -24.44
N ARG A 521 23.75 -7.31 -25.11
CA ARG A 521 22.72 -8.36 -25.25
C ARG A 521 22.36 -8.99 -23.91
N CYS A 522 23.34 -9.17 -23.04
CA CYS A 522 23.12 -9.71 -21.71
C CYS A 522 22.49 -8.74 -20.71
N ALA A 523 22.69 -7.43 -20.88
CA ALA A 523 22.05 -6.42 -20.06
C ALA A 523 20.60 -6.17 -20.48
N MET A 524 20.23 -6.42 -21.74
CA MET A 524 18.94 -6.01 -22.31
C MET A 524 17.69 -6.47 -21.50
N PRO A 525 17.57 -7.74 -21.06
CA PRO A 525 16.35 -8.21 -20.38
C PRO A 525 16.07 -7.52 -19.03
N ASP A 526 17.11 -7.28 -18.23
CA ASP A 526 16.96 -6.77 -16.85
C ASP A 526 17.37 -5.30 -16.69
N ARG A 527 18.27 -4.81 -17.55
CA ARG A 527 18.94 -3.50 -17.46
C ARG A 527 19.07 -2.84 -18.85
N PRO A 528 17.95 -2.51 -19.51
CA PRO A 528 17.98 -1.95 -20.87
C PRO A 528 18.77 -0.64 -20.97
N GLY A 529 18.75 0.22 -19.94
CA GLY A 529 19.56 1.44 -19.90
C GLY A 529 21.07 1.20 -19.94
N GLU A 530 21.56 0.12 -19.32
CA GLU A 530 22.99 -0.26 -19.38
C GLU A 530 23.33 -0.90 -20.74
N ALA A 531 22.39 -1.65 -21.32
CA ALA A 531 22.53 -2.19 -22.67
C ALA A 531 22.74 -1.09 -23.72
N VAL A 532 22.02 0.03 -23.60
CA VAL A 532 22.21 1.22 -24.45
C VAL A 532 23.66 1.70 -24.42
N VAL A 533 24.24 1.87 -23.23
CA VAL A 533 25.62 2.34 -23.07
C VAL A 533 26.60 1.39 -23.77
N PHE A 534 26.43 0.08 -23.58
CA PHE A 534 27.29 -0.90 -24.22
C PHE A 534 27.17 -0.88 -25.74
N TYR A 535 25.96 -0.85 -26.30
CA TYR A 535 25.79 -0.82 -27.75
C TYR A 535 26.28 0.49 -28.39
N GLN A 536 26.08 1.64 -27.73
CA GLN A 536 26.66 2.92 -28.18
C GLN A 536 28.19 2.88 -28.20
N GLN A 537 28.80 2.24 -27.20
CA GLN A 537 30.25 2.08 -27.16
C GLN A 537 30.77 1.10 -28.23
N ALA A 538 30.02 0.04 -28.54
CA ALA A 538 30.31 -0.84 -29.67
C ALA A 538 30.24 -0.07 -31.01
N GLU A 539 29.23 0.79 -31.20
CA GLU A 539 29.07 1.60 -32.41
C GLU A 539 30.23 2.60 -32.59
N LYS A 540 30.69 3.26 -31.50
CA LYS A 540 31.87 4.14 -31.51
C LYS A 540 33.14 3.42 -31.97
N LEU A 541 33.25 2.12 -31.70
CA LEU A 541 34.35 1.26 -32.15
C LEU A 541 34.13 0.68 -33.57
N GLY A 542 33.11 1.17 -34.29
CA GLY A 542 32.85 0.83 -35.69
C GLY A 542 31.89 -0.35 -35.91
N ASP A 543 31.24 -0.87 -34.88
CA ASP A 543 30.32 -2.00 -35.02
C ASP A 543 28.94 -1.57 -35.57
N ARG A 544 28.70 -1.86 -36.85
CA ARG A 544 27.40 -1.64 -37.49
C ARG A 544 26.34 -2.68 -37.07
N SER A 545 26.75 -3.87 -36.64
CA SER A 545 25.81 -4.95 -36.29
C SER A 545 25.06 -4.70 -34.96
N GLY A 546 25.59 -3.80 -34.12
CA GLY A 546 24.97 -3.39 -32.85
C GLY A 546 23.84 -2.37 -32.98
N ARG A 547 23.62 -1.75 -34.16
CA ARG A 547 22.61 -0.69 -34.34
C ARG A 547 21.18 -1.15 -34.12
N LEU A 548 20.82 -2.30 -34.69
CA LEU A 548 19.46 -2.84 -34.55
C LEU A 548 19.16 -3.19 -33.07
N PRO A 549 20.01 -3.94 -32.34
CA PRO A 549 19.86 -4.13 -30.91
C PRO A 549 19.87 -2.83 -30.07
N LEU A 550 20.64 -1.82 -30.47
CA LEU A 550 20.66 -0.51 -29.80
C LEU A 550 19.28 0.16 -29.87
N ALA A 551 18.61 0.11 -31.02
CA ALA A 551 17.27 0.69 -31.17
C ALA A 551 16.24 -0.01 -30.27
N TYR A 552 16.31 -1.34 -30.15
CA TYR A 552 15.49 -2.09 -29.18
C TYR A 552 15.81 -1.71 -27.72
N ALA A 553 17.09 -1.57 -27.38
CA ALA A 553 17.51 -1.20 -26.03
C ALA A 553 17.10 0.22 -25.64
N LEU A 554 17.16 1.18 -26.58
CA LEU A 554 16.69 2.56 -26.38
C LEU A 554 15.20 2.60 -26.11
N GLU A 555 14.39 1.87 -26.90
CA GLU A 555 12.95 1.77 -26.67
C GLU A 555 12.64 1.15 -25.30
N ALA A 556 13.30 0.04 -24.94
CA ALA A 556 13.12 -0.61 -23.65
C ALA A 556 13.59 0.25 -22.46
N ALA A 557 14.53 1.17 -22.68
CA ALA A 557 15.00 2.14 -21.69
C ALA A 557 14.13 3.42 -21.61
N GLY A 558 13.13 3.55 -22.48
CA GLY A 558 12.22 4.71 -22.54
C GLY A 558 12.69 5.87 -23.42
N ASP A 559 13.82 5.76 -24.14
CA ASP A 559 14.28 6.76 -25.12
C ASP A 559 13.74 6.43 -26.53
N SER A 560 12.43 6.59 -26.69
CA SER A 560 11.75 6.28 -27.95
C SER A 560 12.15 7.21 -29.11
N ALA A 561 12.52 8.46 -28.82
CA ALA A 561 13.00 9.41 -29.83
C ALA A 561 14.38 9.01 -30.38
N GLY A 562 15.30 8.60 -29.49
CA GLY A 562 16.60 8.05 -29.87
C GLY A 562 16.45 6.74 -30.65
N ALA A 563 15.56 5.84 -30.23
CA ALA A 563 15.25 4.61 -30.95
C ALA A 563 14.75 4.91 -32.38
N LEU A 564 13.80 5.84 -32.52
CA LEU A 564 13.24 6.25 -33.81
C LEU A 564 14.28 6.79 -34.79
N ALA A 565 15.27 7.54 -34.32
CA ALA A 565 16.36 8.03 -35.16
C ALA A 565 17.16 6.87 -35.79
N ILE A 566 17.40 5.80 -35.02
CA ILE A 566 18.08 4.61 -35.52
C ILE A 566 17.17 3.81 -36.47
N TRP A 567 15.89 3.62 -36.13
CA TRP A 567 14.91 2.93 -36.99
C TRP A 567 14.81 3.56 -38.39
N ARG A 568 14.89 4.90 -38.48
CA ARG A 568 14.89 5.63 -39.76
C ARG A 568 16.17 5.46 -40.57
N SER A 569 17.29 5.16 -39.91
CA SER A 569 18.59 4.98 -40.56
C SER A 569 18.76 3.59 -41.19
N ILE A 570 17.93 2.62 -40.81
CA ILE A 570 17.99 1.24 -41.28
C ILE A 570 17.06 1.08 -42.51
N PRO A 571 17.53 0.51 -43.63
CA PRO A 571 16.69 0.26 -44.81
C PRO A 571 15.48 -0.62 -44.49
N ALA A 572 14.32 -0.31 -45.05
CA ALA A 572 13.07 -1.04 -44.78
C ALA A 572 13.14 -2.55 -45.12
N THR A 573 14.00 -2.94 -46.07
CA THR A 573 14.26 -4.34 -46.44
C THR A 573 14.98 -5.14 -45.35
N GLU A 574 15.67 -4.47 -44.43
CA GLU A 574 16.40 -5.10 -43.32
C GLU A 574 15.54 -5.20 -42.03
N LEU A 575 14.40 -4.51 -41.98
CA LEU A 575 13.50 -4.53 -40.83
C LEU A 575 12.54 -5.72 -40.90
N SER A 576 12.59 -6.59 -39.88
CA SER A 576 11.60 -7.64 -39.65
C SER A 576 10.24 -7.06 -39.20
N ASP A 577 9.18 -7.86 -39.25
CA ASP A 577 7.86 -7.45 -38.75
C ASP A 577 7.89 -6.99 -37.29
N ASN A 578 8.64 -7.69 -36.42
CA ASN A 578 8.84 -7.26 -35.04
C ASN A 578 9.58 -5.92 -34.95
N ALA A 579 10.60 -5.69 -35.79
CA ALA A 579 11.32 -4.41 -35.84
C ALA A 579 10.41 -3.28 -36.31
N ARG A 580 9.54 -3.52 -37.29
CA ARG A 580 8.54 -2.55 -37.76
C ARG A 580 7.53 -2.20 -36.66
N LEU A 581 7.01 -3.20 -35.95
CA LEU A 581 6.06 -2.97 -34.85
C LEU A 581 6.71 -2.22 -33.67
N THR A 582 7.94 -2.54 -33.31
CA THR A 582 8.68 -1.77 -32.29
C THR A 582 8.99 -0.36 -32.77
N ALA A 583 9.42 -0.17 -34.02
CA ALA A 583 9.63 1.17 -34.59
C ALA A 583 8.34 2.00 -34.62
N SER A 584 7.20 1.35 -34.89
CA SER A 584 5.88 1.96 -34.82
C SER A 584 5.55 2.44 -33.41
N ARG A 585 5.82 1.62 -32.38
CA ARG A 585 5.65 2.00 -30.97
C ARG A 585 6.61 3.10 -30.53
N SER A 586 7.88 3.04 -30.93
CA SER A 586 8.85 4.13 -30.70
C SER A 586 8.39 5.44 -31.34
N ALA A 587 7.85 5.40 -32.56
CA ALA A 587 7.32 6.58 -33.23
C ALA A 587 6.09 7.15 -32.50
N LEU A 588 5.17 6.29 -32.07
CA LEU A 588 3.99 6.70 -31.31
C LEU A 588 4.39 7.37 -29.99
N ASN A 589 5.30 6.75 -29.23
CA ASN A 589 5.81 7.25 -27.95
C ASN A 589 6.60 8.56 -28.11
N ALA A 590 7.28 8.76 -29.24
CA ALA A 590 7.95 10.00 -29.59
C ALA A 590 7.00 11.10 -30.13
N GLY A 591 5.69 10.83 -30.21
CA GLY A 591 4.68 11.77 -30.70
C GLY A 591 4.57 11.85 -32.23
N ASP A 592 5.27 11.00 -32.98
CA ASP A 592 5.20 10.94 -34.44
C ASP A 592 4.20 9.87 -34.91
N SER A 593 2.91 10.22 -34.82
CA SER A 593 1.82 9.31 -35.17
C SER A 593 1.78 8.94 -36.66
N GLN A 594 2.38 9.75 -37.54
CA GLN A 594 2.41 9.47 -38.98
C GLN A 594 3.46 8.40 -39.32
N ALA A 595 4.67 8.51 -38.75
CA ALA A 595 5.67 7.46 -38.86
C ALA A 595 5.21 6.17 -38.18
N ALA A 596 4.52 6.28 -37.04
CA ALA A 596 3.95 5.13 -36.34
C ALA A 596 2.98 4.34 -37.23
N GLU A 597 2.05 5.04 -37.89
CA GLU A 597 1.10 4.45 -38.83
C GLU A 597 1.83 3.77 -40.01
N SER A 598 2.84 4.43 -40.58
CA SER A 598 3.59 3.88 -41.72
C SER A 598 4.29 2.57 -41.37
N TYR A 599 5.00 2.51 -40.24
CA TYR A 599 5.67 1.29 -39.80
C TYR A 599 4.68 0.17 -39.45
N TRP A 600 3.55 0.51 -38.82
CA TRP A 600 2.50 -0.46 -38.50
C TRP A 600 1.88 -1.08 -39.76
N GLN A 601 1.57 -0.26 -40.78
CA GLN A 601 1.02 -0.73 -42.04
C GLN A 601 1.99 -1.64 -42.81
N GLN A 602 3.30 -1.36 -42.74
CA GLN A 602 4.35 -2.15 -43.39
C GLN A 602 4.58 -3.52 -42.73
N SER A 603 4.13 -3.75 -41.49
CA SER A 603 4.16 -5.07 -40.87
C SER A 603 3.08 -5.97 -41.48
N THR A 604 3.36 -7.26 -41.69
CA THR A 604 2.36 -8.24 -42.16
C THR A 604 1.60 -8.93 -41.02
N THR A 605 2.12 -8.85 -39.80
CA THR A 605 1.55 -9.48 -38.59
C THR A 605 0.32 -8.71 -38.08
N ARG A 606 -0.77 -9.42 -37.74
CA ARG A 606 -2.06 -8.84 -37.31
C ARG A 606 -2.72 -9.64 -36.17
N GLY A 607 -2.10 -9.67 -34.99
CA GLY A 607 -2.69 -10.20 -33.76
C GLY A 607 -3.42 -9.14 -32.93
N ALA A 608 -3.86 -9.52 -31.72
CA ALA A 608 -4.60 -8.63 -30.83
C ALA A 608 -3.77 -7.39 -30.44
N ASN A 609 -2.51 -7.60 -30.02
CA ASN A 609 -1.57 -6.54 -29.65
C ASN A 609 -1.27 -5.60 -30.83
N GLU A 610 -1.11 -6.14 -32.04
CA GLU A 610 -0.83 -5.35 -33.23
C GLU A 610 -2.02 -4.49 -33.61
N TRP A 611 -3.24 -5.01 -33.55
CA TRP A 611 -4.45 -4.22 -33.78
C TRP A 611 -4.67 -3.17 -32.70
N ALA A 612 -4.37 -3.47 -31.43
CA ALA A 612 -4.43 -2.52 -30.33
C ALA A 612 -3.42 -1.37 -30.50
N LEU A 613 -2.19 -1.65 -30.93
CA LEU A 613 -1.21 -0.63 -31.31
C LEU A 613 -1.74 0.25 -32.46
N GLY A 614 -2.32 -0.37 -33.50
CA GLY A 614 -2.98 0.35 -34.58
C GLY A 614 -4.10 1.28 -34.07
N ALA A 615 -4.89 0.83 -33.10
CA ALA A 615 -5.92 1.64 -32.47
C ALA A 615 -5.34 2.83 -31.71
N ALA A 616 -4.27 2.61 -30.91
CA ALA A 616 -3.59 3.67 -30.18
C ALA A 616 -3.00 4.74 -31.12
N ILE A 617 -2.48 4.34 -32.29
CA ILE A 617 -2.00 5.27 -33.32
C ILE A 617 -3.14 6.11 -33.89
N ALA A 618 -4.30 5.50 -34.19
CA ALA A 618 -5.46 6.23 -34.67
C ALA A 618 -6.01 7.20 -33.61
N ASP A 619 -6.03 6.79 -32.34
CA ASP A 619 -6.44 7.62 -31.21
C ASP A 619 -5.51 8.83 -31.02
N ALA A 620 -4.18 8.63 -31.10
CA ALA A 620 -3.19 9.72 -31.04
C ALA A 620 -3.31 10.72 -32.20
N ARG A 621 -3.92 10.32 -33.32
CA ARG A 621 -4.23 11.20 -34.46
C ARG A 621 -5.57 11.92 -34.31
N GLY A 622 -6.32 11.65 -33.24
CA GLY A 622 -7.67 12.17 -33.01
C GLY A 622 -8.77 11.44 -33.82
N ASP A 623 -8.46 10.33 -34.49
CA ASP A 623 -9.45 9.54 -35.23
C ASP A 623 -10.01 8.42 -34.35
N HIS A 624 -10.87 8.81 -33.41
CA HIS A 624 -11.48 7.89 -32.44
C HIS A 624 -12.38 6.82 -33.11
N ALA A 625 -12.97 7.13 -34.27
CA ALA A 625 -13.80 6.18 -35.01
C ALA A 625 -12.95 5.04 -35.61
N GLN A 626 -11.83 5.38 -36.25
CA GLN A 626 -10.89 4.38 -36.75
C GLN A 626 -10.22 3.61 -35.60
N ALA A 627 -9.90 4.28 -34.49
CA ALA A 627 -9.37 3.63 -33.29
C ALA A 627 -10.34 2.56 -32.77
N LEU A 628 -11.63 2.89 -32.67
CA LEU A 628 -12.67 1.96 -32.23
C LEU A 628 -12.81 0.76 -33.19
N GLU A 629 -12.76 0.97 -34.51
CA GLU A 629 -12.80 -0.12 -35.48
C GLU A 629 -11.60 -1.07 -35.32
N ARG A 630 -10.40 -0.52 -35.11
CA ARG A 630 -9.18 -1.32 -34.88
C ARG A 630 -9.24 -2.08 -33.56
N GLN A 631 -9.81 -1.50 -32.50
CA GLN A 631 -10.07 -2.23 -31.25
C GLN A 631 -11.03 -3.40 -31.48
N ARG A 632 -12.11 -3.22 -32.25
CA ARG A 632 -13.01 -4.32 -32.61
C ARG A 632 -12.28 -5.46 -33.32
N LYS A 633 -11.33 -5.14 -34.21
CA LYS A 633 -10.48 -6.15 -34.88
C LYS A 633 -9.52 -6.84 -33.91
N ALA A 634 -8.96 -6.11 -32.93
CA ALA A 634 -8.13 -6.69 -31.87
C ALA A 634 -8.91 -7.74 -31.05
N LEU A 635 -10.16 -7.41 -30.68
CA LEU A 635 -11.04 -8.29 -29.92
C LEU A 635 -11.53 -9.53 -30.70
N GLN A 636 -11.39 -9.56 -32.02
CA GLN A 636 -11.71 -10.73 -32.86
C GLN A 636 -10.57 -11.76 -32.92
N GLN A 637 -9.37 -11.44 -32.42
CA GLN A 637 -8.22 -12.34 -32.42
C GLN A 637 -8.21 -13.19 -31.13
N ALA A 638 -7.13 -13.12 -30.35
CA ALA A 638 -7.02 -13.74 -29.02
C ALA A 638 -6.87 -12.65 -27.94
N PRO A 639 -7.92 -11.89 -27.61
CA PRO A 639 -7.84 -10.81 -26.64
C PRO A 639 -7.78 -11.31 -25.19
N ASP A 640 -7.09 -10.55 -24.35
CA ASP A 640 -7.08 -10.69 -22.89
C ASP A 640 -7.81 -9.52 -22.21
N ALA A 641 -7.72 -9.42 -20.87
CA ALA A 641 -8.38 -8.38 -20.09
C ALA A 641 -7.90 -6.96 -20.45
N GLU A 642 -6.62 -6.78 -20.76
CA GLU A 642 -6.04 -5.47 -21.12
C GLU A 642 -6.61 -4.97 -22.44
N HIS A 643 -6.80 -5.87 -23.41
CA HIS A 643 -7.42 -5.52 -24.69
C HIS A 643 -8.87 -5.02 -24.51
N PHE A 644 -9.66 -5.68 -23.66
CA PHE A 644 -11.02 -5.22 -23.35
C PHE A 644 -11.02 -3.87 -22.63
N TYR A 645 -10.09 -3.65 -21.71
CA TYR A 645 -9.95 -2.37 -21.02
C TYR A 645 -9.58 -1.24 -21.99
N ALA A 646 -8.55 -1.42 -22.84
CA ALA A 646 -8.13 -0.44 -23.84
C ALA A 646 -9.26 -0.13 -24.85
N ALA A 647 -10.01 -1.16 -25.27
CA ALA A 647 -11.18 -1.00 -26.11
C ALA A 647 -12.28 -0.19 -25.42
N SER A 648 -12.51 -0.41 -24.12
CA SER A 648 -13.51 0.35 -23.34
C SER A 648 -13.17 1.85 -23.27
N VAL A 649 -11.90 2.21 -23.07
CA VAL A 649 -11.44 3.60 -23.03
C VAL A 649 -11.60 4.25 -24.41
N THR A 650 -11.25 3.52 -25.47
CA THR A 650 -11.40 4.01 -26.85
C THR A 650 -12.88 4.24 -27.20
N ALA A 651 -13.76 3.31 -26.83
CA ALA A 651 -15.21 3.45 -27.02
C ALA A 651 -15.78 4.68 -26.30
N GLN A 652 -15.30 4.96 -25.08
CA GLN A 652 -15.70 6.16 -24.34
C GLN A 652 -15.30 7.44 -25.08
N LYS A 653 -14.06 7.53 -25.59
CA LYS A 653 -13.60 8.69 -26.38
C LYS A 653 -14.37 8.85 -27.69
N ALA A 654 -14.77 7.73 -28.30
CA ALA A 654 -15.60 7.72 -29.51
C ALA A 654 -17.10 8.02 -29.25
N GLY A 655 -17.51 8.17 -27.98
CA GLY A 655 -18.90 8.46 -27.58
C GLY A 655 -19.81 7.23 -27.48
N ASP A 656 -19.29 6.01 -27.68
CA ASP A 656 -20.04 4.75 -27.55
C ASP A 656 -20.00 4.24 -26.10
N LEU A 657 -20.69 4.96 -25.21
CA LEU A 657 -20.74 4.66 -23.77
C LEU A 657 -21.30 3.27 -23.45
N PRO A 658 -22.39 2.77 -24.10
CA PRO A 658 -22.89 1.42 -23.83
C PRO A 658 -21.85 0.33 -24.13
N GLN A 659 -21.16 0.42 -25.27
CA GLN A 659 -20.13 -0.53 -25.63
C GLN A 659 -18.90 -0.42 -24.72
N SER A 660 -18.55 0.81 -24.32
CA SER A 660 -17.50 1.07 -23.33
C SER A 660 -17.78 0.32 -22.02
N THR A 661 -18.98 0.48 -21.45
CA THR A 661 -19.38 -0.20 -20.22
C THR A 661 -19.37 -1.72 -20.37
N ALA A 662 -19.87 -2.25 -21.49
CA ALA A 662 -19.89 -3.69 -21.76
C ALA A 662 -18.48 -4.30 -21.83
N TRP A 663 -17.54 -3.64 -22.52
CA TRP A 663 -16.16 -4.11 -22.59
C TRP A 663 -15.40 -3.93 -21.28
N LEU A 664 -15.68 -2.88 -20.51
CA LEU A 664 -15.10 -2.69 -19.19
C LEU A 664 -15.56 -3.79 -18.21
N ALA A 665 -16.84 -4.18 -18.26
CA ALA A 665 -17.36 -5.32 -17.51
C ALA A 665 -16.64 -6.63 -17.87
N GLU A 666 -16.37 -6.86 -19.16
CA GLU A 666 -15.63 -8.03 -19.64
C GLU A 666 -14.17 -8.02 -19.19
N ALA A 667 -13.51 -6.85 -19.14
CA ALA A 667 -12.17 -6.70 -18.59
C ALA A 667 -12.12 -7.11 -17.10
N VAL A 668 -13.07 -6.62 -16.30
CA VAL A 668 -13.22 -7.02 -14.88
C VAL A 668 -13.52 -8.51 -14.73
N ARG A 669 -14.33 -9.10 -15.63
CA ARG A 669 -14.65 -10.54 -15.57
C ARG A 669 -13.43 -11.42 -15.84
N ARG A 670 -12.54 -10.98 -16.75
CA ARG A 670 -11.33 -11.72 -17.14
C ARG A 670 -10.19 -11.55 -16.14
N ASP A 671 -10.05 -10.37 -15.56
CA ASP A 671 -9.08 -10.09 -14.50
C ASP A 671 -9.77 -9.41 -13.30
N PRO A 672 -10.46 -10.19 -12.45
CA PRO A 672 -11.23 -9.65 -11.33
C PRO A 672 -10.34 -9.11 -10.21
N ASN A 673 -9.03 -9.36 -10.24
CA ASN A 673 -8.07 -8.93 -9.22
C ASN A 673 -7.39 -7.59 -9.56
N ASN A 674 -7.51 -7.10 -10.79
CA ASN A 674 -7.01 -5.78 -11.18
C ASN A 674 -7.78 -4.64 -10.48
N PRO A 675 -7.14 -3.83 -9.61
CA PRO A 675 -7.82 -2.77 -8.86
C PRO A 675 -8.35 -1.66 -9.76
N ARG A 676 -7.61 -1.31 -10.83
CA ARG A 676 -7.98 -0.24 -11.76
C ARG A 676 -9.24 -0.57 -12.53
N TYR A 677 -9.37 -1.80 -13.05
CA TYR A 677 -10.56 -2.21 -13.80
C TYR A 677 -11.82 -2.16 -12.93
N ARG A 678 -11.72 -2.62 -11.67
CA ARG A 678 -12.84 -2.56 -10.73
C ARG A 678 -13.23 -1.13 -10.37
N ALA A 679 -12.26 -0.25 -10.12
CA ALA A 679 -12.51 1.15 -9.80
C ALA A 679 -13.24 1.87 -10.93
N ASP A 680 -12.72 1.75 -12.16
CA ASP A 680 -13.32 2.38 -13.34
C ASP A 680 -14.72 1.81 -13.62
N TYR A 681 -14.91 0.50 -13.46
CA TYR A 681 -16.22 -0.13 -13.64
C TYR A 681 -17.22 0.31 -12.57
N GLY A 682 -16.80 0.36 -11.30
CA GLY A 682 -17.61 0.87 -10.20
C GLY A 682 -18.04 2.32 -10.42
N MET A 683 -17.13 3.17 -10.89
CA MET A 683 -17.44 4.56 -11.26
C MET A 683 -18.41 4.66 -12.43
N ARG A 684 -18.26 3.81 -13.46
CA ARG A 684 -19.18 3.75 -14.61
C ARG A 684 -20.59 3.37 -14.16
N LEU A 685 -20.71 2.31 -13.36
CA LEU A 685 -22.01 1.88 -12.80
C LEU A 685 -22.62 2.97 -11.91
N ALA A 686 -21.82 3.68 -11.13
CA ALA A 686 -22.32 4.76 -10.27
C ALA A 686 -22.92 5.94 -11.04
N GLY A 687 -22.55 6.11 -12.32
CA GLY A 687 -23.10 7.11 -13.23
C GLY A 687 -24.24 6.60 -14.13
N ALA A 688 -24.72 5.37 -13.94
CA ALA A 688 -25.82 4.82 -14.74
C ALA A 688 -27.13 5.59 -14.57
N GLU A 689 -28.05 5.48 -15.54
CA GLU A 689 -29.31 6.24 -15.56
C GLU A 689 -30.30 5.78 -14.47
N THR A 690 -30.36 4.47 -14.20
CA THR A 690 -31.32 3.87 -13.27
C THR A 690 -30.75 3.73 -11.86
N ARG A 691 -31.61 3.84 -10.83
CA ARG A 691 -31.20 3.70 -9.42
C ARG A 691 -30.70 2.29 -9.13
N GLU A 692 -31.35 1.29 -9.73
CA GLU A 692 -31.04 -0.12 -9.57
C GLU A 692 -29.64 -0.44 -10.10
N GLU A 693 -29.29 0.05 -11.29
CA GLU A 693 -27.97 -0.15 -11.87
C GLU A 693 -26.88 0.57 -11.07
N ARG A 694 -27.13 1.81 -10.63
CA ARG A 694 -26.17 2.53 -9.76
C ARG A 694 -25.92 1.83 -8.43
N ALA A 695 -26.91 1.11 -7.88
CA ALA A 695 -26.74 0.35 -6.64
C ALA A 695 -25.75 -0.82 -6.83
N THR A 696 -25.65 -1.39 -8.02
CA THR A 696 -24.68 -2.46 -8.32
C THR A 696 -23.22 -2.01 -8.27
N ALA A 697 -22.97 -0.69 -8.26
CA ALA A 697 -21.63 -0.12 -8.11
C ALA A 697 -21.04 -0.31 -6.71
N ILE A 698 -21.87 -0.42 -5.67
CA ILE A 698 -21.44 -0.45 -4.26
C ILE A 698 -20.33 -1.47 -3.96
N PRO A 699 -20.46 -2.77 -4.31
CA PRO A 699 -19.40 -3.74 -4.02
C PRO A 699 -18.08 -3.44 -4.74
N TYR A 700 -18.13 -2.90 -5.97
CA TYR A 700 -16.94 -2.51 -6.71
C TYR A 700 -16.26 -1.29 -6.08
N LEU A 701 -17.05 -0.28 -5.70
CA LEU A 701 -16.56 0.93 -5.03
C LEU A 701 -16.01 0.64 -3.63
N GLN A 702 -16.62 -0.28 -2.86
CA GLN A 702 -16.11 -0.72 -1.56
C GLN A 702 -14.71 -1.33 -1.64
N GLN A 703 -14.44 -2.09 -2.71
CA GLN A 703 -13.11 -2.66 -2.92
C GLN A 703 -12.16 -1.59 -3.48
N ALA A 704 -12.63 -0.77 -4.41
CA ALA A 704 -11.84 0.31 -4.99
C ALA A 704 -11.35 1.33 -3.95
N THR A 705 -12.17 1.71 -2.96
CA THR A 705 -11.75 2.60 -1.86
C THR A 705 -10.76 1.97 -0.89
N ARG A 706 -10.61 0.63 -0.90
CA ARG A 706 -9.56 -0.07 -0.14
C ARG A 706 -8.27 -0.19 -0.94
N ASP A 707 -8.39 -0.38 -2.25
CA ASP A 707 -7.25 -0.48 -3.16
C ASP A 707 -6.60 0.89 -3.39
N PHE A 708 -7.40 1.96 -3.40
CA PHE A 708 -7.00 3.36 -3.55
C PHE A 708 -7.51 4.20 -2.36
N PRO A 709 -6.97 4.00 -1.14
CA PRO A 709 -7.45 4.69 0.07
C PRO A 709 -7.29 6.21 0.00
N GLU A 710 -6.34 6.71 -0.79
CA GLU A 710 -6.06 8.12 -1.03
C GLU A 710 -7.04 8.80 -1.99
N ASP A 711 -7.76 8.03 -2.82
CA ASP A 711 -8.72 8.60 -3.78
C ASP A 711 -10.05 8.92 -3.07
N TYR A 712 -10.19 10.19 -2.70
CA TYR A 712 -11.38 10.70 -2.05
C TYR A 712 -12.61 10.72 -2.97
N ARG A 713 -12.46 10.76 -4.30
CA ARG A 713 -13.59 10.75 -5.26
C ARG A 713 -14.32 9.42 -5.26
N LEU A 714 -13.58 8.32 -5.15
CA LEU A 714 -14.16 6.98 -5.01
C LEU A 714 -14.99 6.87 -3.71
N GLY A 715 -14.45 7.41 -2.61
CA GLY A 715 -15.14 7.44 -1.32
C GLY A 715 -16.39 8.30 -1.32
N GLU A 716 -16.31 9.50 -1.90
CA GLU A 716 -17.45 10.40 -2.05
C GLU A 716 -18.57 9.74 -2.88
N THR A 717 -18.21 9.14 -4.02
CA THR A 717 -19.17 8.42 -4.87
C THR A 717 -19.84 7.28 -4.11
N LEU A 718 -19.06 6.50 -3.35
CA LEU A 718 -19.57 5.41 -2.51
C LEU A 718 -20.55 5.93 -1.44
N ALA A 719 -20.24 7.06 -0.79
CA ALA A 719 -21.13 7.67 0.19
C ALA A 719 -22.49 8.06 -0.42
N TRP A 720 -22.49 8.63 -1.63
CA TRP A 720 -23.73 8.95 -2.33
C TRP A 720 -24.51 7.70 -2.73
N ARG A 721 -23.83 6.61 -3.12
CA ARG A 721 -24.50 5.33 -3.41
C ARG A 721 -25.15 4.76 -2.15
N TYR A 722 -24.49 4.86 -0.99
CA TYR A 722 -25.07 4.43 0.29
C TYR A 722 -26.32 5.20 0.67
N ASP A 723 -26.29 6.53 0.57
CA ASP A 723 -27.48 7.36 0.85
C ASP A 723 -28.64 7.01 -0.09
N GLU A 724 -28.35 6.79 -1.38
CA GLU A 724 -29.37 6.40 -2.36
C GLU A 724 -29.98 5.02 -2.09
N VAL A 725 -29.27 4.09 -1.44
CA VAL A 725 -29.85 2.80 -1.01
C VAL A 725 -30.35 2.82 0.44
N GLU A 726 -30.54 4.02 1.02
CA GLU A 726 -31.07 4.25 2.37
C GLU A 726 -30.16 3.73 3.50
N ASP A 727 -28.87 3.51 3.22
CA ASP A 727 -27.85 3.17 4.22
C ASP A 727 -27.11 4.43 4.73
N SER A 728 -27.83 5.22 5.51
CA SER A 728 -27.33 6.46 6.09
C SER A 728 -26.14 6.25 7.05
N ALA A 729 -26.03 5.08 7.68
CA ALA A 729 -24.92 4.75 8.56
C ALA A 729 -23.60 4.64 7.79
N SER A 730 -23.61 3.83 6.72
CA SER A 730 -22.44 3.66 5.85
C SER A 730 -22.11 4.95 5.11
N ALA A 731 -23.11 5.69 4.65
CA ALA A 731 -22.90 7.00 4.03
C ALA A 731 -22.18 7.98 4.97
N ARG A 732 -22.63 8.14 6.22
CA ARG A 732 -21.96 9.01 7.20
C ARG A 732 -20.54 8.55 7.51
N LYS A 733 -20.34 7.24 7.68
CA LYS A 733 -19.01 6.68 7.95
C LYS A 733 -18.04 6.98 6.83
N GLU A 734 -18.47 6.80 5.59
CA GLU A 734 -17.66 7.06 4.40
C GLU A 734 -17.40 8.56 4.21
N LEU A 735 -18.40 9.42 4.44
CA LEU A 735 -18.23 10.88 4.43
C LEU A 735 -17.19 11.35 5.45
N ARG A 736 -17.16 10.78 6.67
CA ARG A 736 -16.12 11.11 7.67
C ARG A 736 -14.72 10.75 7.16
N ARG A 737 -14.57 9.56 6.56
CA ARG A 737 -13.31 9.10 5.98
C ARG A 737 -12.82 10.06 4.89
N VAL A 738 -13.70 10.41 3.96
CA VAL A 738 -13.41 11.32 2.85
C VAL A 738 -13.03 12.72 3.35
N ILE A 739 -13.83 13.29 4.26
CA ILE A 739 -13.55 14.59 4.87
C ILE A 739 -12.19 14.59 5.59
N ASP A 740 -11.80 13.47 6.21
CA ASP A 740 -10.50 13.34 6.89
C ASP A 740 -9.32 13.25 5.92
N LEU A 741 -9.50 12.61 4.76
CA LEU A 741 -8.48 12.52 3.71
C LEU A 741 -8.21 13.88 3.07
N GLU A 742 -9.26 14.66 2.78
CA GLU A 742 -9.14 15.96 2.15
C GLU A 742 -8.41 17.01 3.02
N GLN A 743 -8.23 16.76 4.33
CA GLN A 743 -7.50 17.67 5.23
C GLN A 743 -6.00 17.76 4.94
N ASN A 744 -5.42 16.76 4.26
CA ASN A 744 -4.02 16.73 3.86
C ASN A 744 -3.91 16.39 2.36
N PRO A 745 -4.24 17.33 1.45
CA PRO A 745 -4.24 17.05 0.03
C PRO A 745 -2.81 16.67 -0.43
N VAL A 746 -2.67 15.45 -0.95
CA VAL A 746 -1.49 15.07 -1.74
C VAL A 746 -1.67 15.77 -3.08
N ALA A 747 -0.72 16.64 -3.45
CA ALA A 747 -0.79 17.54 -4.60
C ALA A 747 -1.41 16.89 -5.84
N ALA A 748 -2.61 17.35 -6.23
CA ALA A 748 -3.22 17.12 -7.53
C ALA A 748 -4.26 18.21 -7.81
N ASP A 749 -4.28 18.65 -9.06
CA ASP A 749 -4.79 19.91 -9.58
C ASP A 749 -6.29 20.19 -9.40
N ASP A 750 -6.57 21.50 -9.42
CA ASP A 750 -7.88 22.18 -9.47
C ASP A 750 -8.67 21.92 -10.77
N GLU A 751 -8.57 20.74 -11.40
CA GLU A 751 -9.28 20.45 -12.66
C GLU A 751 -10.81 20.30 -12.49
N ASP A 752 -11.30 20.01 -11.28
CA ASP A 752 -12.70 19.67 -10.99
C ASP A 752 -13.45 20.68 -10.10
N GLY A 753 -12.91 21.90 -9.96
CA GLY A 753 -13.51 22.99 -9.20
C GLY A 753 -13.10 23.07 -7.73
N SER A 754 -13.72 23.99 -6.99
CA SER A 754 -13.33 24.34 -5.61
C SER A 754 -13.46 23.18 -4.63
N MET A 755 -12.32 22.78 -4.06
CA MET A 755 -12.24 21.79 -2.98
C MET A 755 -13.01 22.24 -1.72
N GLU A 756 -13.07 23.53 -1.44
CA GLU A 756 -13.78 24.06 -0.28
C GLU A 756 -15.30 23.88 -0.41
N ALA A 757 -15.86 24.14 -1.59
CA ALA A 757 -17.28 23.88 -1.85
C ALA A 757 -17.61 22.39 -1.88
N ARG A 758 -16.73 21.54 -2.40
CA ARG A 758 -16.91 20.07 -2.32
C ARG A 758 -16.99 19.61 -0.88
N ARG A 759 -16.03 20.02 -0.05
CA ARG A 759 -16.02 19.71 1.39
C ARG A 759 -17.26 20.22 2.09
N TYR A 760 -17.73 21.43 1.75
CA TYR A 760 -18.99 21.95 2.30
C TYR A 760 -20.18 21.06 1.95
N ARG A 761 -20.31 20.61 0.69
CA ARG A 761 -21.39 19.68 0.27
C ARG A 761 -21.35 18.36 1.06
N GLN A 762 -20.16 17.78 1.24
CA GLN A 762 -19.98 16.56 2.02
C GLN A 762 -20.35 16.77 3.49
N ARG A 763 -19.88 17.86 4.10
CA ARG A 763 -20.21 18.24 5.49
C ARG A 763 -21.70 18.51 5.69
N ARG A 764 -22.36 19.12 4.70
CA ARG A 764 -23.80 19.41 4.70
C ARG A 764 -24.65 18.14 4.55
N ALA A 765 -24.22 17.20 3.73
CA ALA A 765 -24.84 15.89 3.62
C ALA A 765 -24.69 15.09 4.92
N HIS A 766 -23.48 15.03 5.47
CA HIS A 766 -23.23 14.36 6.76
C HIS A 766 -24.08 14.97 7.88
N GLU A 767 -24.16 16.30 7.94
CA GLU A 767 -24.99 17.03 8.88
C GLU A 767 -26.47 16.63 8.74
N THR A 768 -27.03 16.63 7.54
CA THR A 768 -28.41 16.20 7.27
C THR A 768 -28.68 14.76 7.73
N LEU A 769 -27.76 13.84 7.43
CA LEU A 769 -27.86 12.43 7.79
C LEU A 769 -27.69 12.19 9.30
N SER A 770 -27.12 13.16 10.03
CA SER A 770 -26.83 13.06 11.47
C SER A 770 -27.80 13.84 12.36
N ARG A 771 -28.53 14.82 11.81
CA ARG A 771 -29.45 15.68 12.57
C ARG A 771 -30.65 14.87 13.05
N ARG A 772 -30.69 14.59 14.36
CA ARG A 772 -31.81 13.94 15.02
C ARG A 772 -32.76 14.93 15.69
N ASP A 773 -32.21 15.99 16.29
CA ASP A 773 -32.99 17.05 16.92
C ASP A 773 -32.82 18.35 16.15
N SER A 774 -33.92 19.07 15.96
CA SER A 774 -33.93 20.44 15.42
C SER A 774 -34.79 21.31 16.32
N ARG A 775 -34.29 22.49 16.68
CA ARG A 775 -35.02 23.47 17.49
C ARG A 775 -35.15 24.77 16.71
N THR A 776 -36.34 25.35 16.74
CA THR A 776 -36.64 26.63 16.10
C THR A 776 -37.26 27.56 17.12
N ILE A 777 -36.70 28.76 17.26
CA ILE A 777 -37.29 29.85 18.02
C ILE A 777 -37.52 31.00 17.05
N ALA A 778 -38.75 31.48 16.93
CA ALA A 778 -39.09 32.57 16.02
C ALA A 778 -39.97 33.61 16.70
N SER A 779 -39.78 34.87 16.31
CA SER A 779 -40.48 36.03 16.80
C SER A 779 -40.90 36.87 15.60
N THR A 780 -42.18 37.15 15.45
CA THR A 780 -42.69 37.97 14.34
C THR A 780 -43.56 39.09 14.88
N TRP A 781 -43.29 40.32 14.46
CA TRP A 781 -44.10 41.51 14.72
C TRP A 781 -44.65 42.00 13.39
N SER A 782 -45.97 42.08 13.27
CA SER A 782 -46.65 42.41 12.02
C SER A 782 -47.49 43.67 12.14
N PRO A 783 -47.56 44.51 11.08
CA PRO A 783 -48.41 45.70 11.06
C PRO A 783 -49.89 45.37 10.92
N ALA A 784 -50.20 44.21 10.37
CA ALA A 784 -51.54 43.68 10.16
C ALA A 784 -51.42 42.18 10.33
N GLY A 785 -52.19 41.60 11.24
CA GLY A 785 -51.99 40.24 11.76
C GLY A 785 -51.25 39.27 10.84
N VAL A 786 -50.17 38.66 11.33
CA VAL A 786 -49.52 37.51 10.67
C VAL A 786 -49.97 36.19 11.27
N SER A 787 -50.81 36.29 12.30
CA SER A 787 -51.36 35.14 12.95
C SER A 787 -52.27 34.43 11.96
N THR A 788 -51.86 33.21 11.65
CA THR A 788 -52.67 32.14 11.10
C THR A 788 -53.89 31.80 11.96
N ASN A 789 -53.93 32.37 13.16
CA ASN A 789 -54.85 32.11 14.24
C ASN A 789 -55.62 33.41 14.54
N ASP A 790 -56.80 33.59 13.95
CA ASP A 790 -57.67 34.75 14.19
C ASP A 790 -58.23 34.80 15.64
N PHE A 791 -57.93 33.78 16.46
CA PHE A 791 -58.41 33.63 17.84
C PHE A 791 -57.84 34.67 18.82
N VAL A 792 -56.80 35.41 18.43
CA VAL A 792 -56.27 36.52 19.22
C VAL A 792 -57.21 37.74 19.15
N ARG A 793 -58.27 37.73 18.32
CA ARG A 793 -59.22 38.83 18.19
C ARG A 793 -60.55 38.55 18.94
N PRO A 794 -61.13 39.54 19.64
CA PRO A 794 -62.45 39.43 20.26
C PRO A 794 -63.54 38.94 19.30
N ASP A 795 -64.28 37.91 19.72
CA ASP A 795 -65.41 37.32 18.99
C ASP A 795 -66.61 38.29 18.86
N GLU A 796 -66.61 39.40 19.63
CA GLU A 796 -67.72 40.36 19.63
C GLU A 796 -67.74 41.33 18.43
N SER A 797 -66.75 41.32 17.54
CA SER A 797 -66.74 42.19 16.34
C SER A 797 -67.57 41.62 15.18
N LYS A 798 -68.84 41.30 15.44
CA LYS A 798 -69.85 41.08 14.40
C LYS A 798 -70.21 42.41 13.73
N GLY A 799 -69.56 42.72 12.60
CA GLY A 799 -70.04 43.67 11.61
C GLY A 799 -69.48 45.11 11.68
N SER A 800 -69.12 45.62 10.49
CA SER A 800 -68.86 47.03 10.09
C SER A 800 -67.78 47.87 10.79
N ASN A 801 -67.19 47.46 11.92
CA ASN A 801 -66.14 48.24 12.62
C ASN A 801 -64.84 47.44 12.87
N ARG A 802 -64.48 46.50 12.00
CA ARG A 802 -63.17 45.82 12.08
C ARG A 802 -62.07 46.80 11.64
N ARG A 803 -60.99 46.89 12.42
CA ARG A 803 -59.81 47.72 12.10
C ARG A 803 -58.57 46.85 12.05
N ALA A 804 -57.62 47.23 11.20
CA ALA A 804 -56.31 46.60 11.18
C ALA A 804 -55.55 46.93 12.48
N ASP A 805 -55.13 45.90 13.20
CA ASP A 805 -54.27 46.01 14.37
C ASP A 805 -52.96 45.25 14.18
N SER A 806 -51.88 45.81 14.72
CA SER A 806 -50.60 45.14 14.79
C SER A 806 -50.66 43.94 15.73
N GLN A 807 -49.86 42.92 15.47
CA GLN A 807 -49.79 41.72 16.30
C GLN A 807 -48.35 41.25 16.43
N ASN A 808 -48.08 40.45 17.47
CA ASN A 808 -46.82 39.72 17.58
C ASN A 808 -47.05 38.25 17.92
N VAL A 809 -46.20 37.38 17.39
CA VAL A 809 -46.24 35.93 17.59
C VAL A 809 -44.84 35.42 17.91
N GLN A 810 -44.74 34.62 18.96
CA GLN A 810 -43.52 33.94 19.40
C GLN A 810 -43.75 32.43 19.25
N LEU A 811 -42.86 31.75 18.53
CA LEU A 811 -42.92 30.32 18.26
C LEU A 811 -41.67 29.66 18.84
N ALA A 812 -41.86 28.57 19.58
CA ALA A 812 -40.81 27.61 19.88
C ALA A 812 -41.23 26.24 19.34
N MET A 813 -40.37 25.60 18.57
CA MET A 813 -40.63 24.29 17.95
C MET A 813 -39.44 23.37 18.17
N TRP A 814 -39.74 22.08 18.38
CA TRP A 814 -38.76 21.01 18.47
C TRP A 814 -39.22 19.85 17.59
N ASP A 815 -38.35 19.40 16.71
CA ASP A 815 -38.52 18.21 15.88
C ASP A 815 -37.47 17.15 16.32
N HIS A 816 -37.91 15.91 16.51
CA HIS A 816 -37.08 14.76 16.81
C HIS A 816 -37.30 13.62 15.81
N ALA A 817 -36.30 13.31 15.00
CA ALA A 817 -36.35 12.24 14.01
C ALA A 817 -36.44 10.86 14.68
N LEU A 818 -37.39 10.05 14.22
CA LEU A 818 -37.68 8.69 14.68
C LEU A 818 -37.00 7.63 13.81
N GLY A 819 -36.81 6.44 14.39
CA GLY A 819 -36.15 5.30 13.75
C GLY A 819 -34.68 5.18 14.14
N GLU A 820 -34.02 4.11 13.67
CA GLU A 820 -32.59 3.87 13.90
C GLU A 820 -31.76 4.96 13.22
N GLU A 821 -32.12 5.34 11.99
CA GLU A 821 -31.49 6.40 11.22
C GLU A 821 -32.36 7.66 11.16
N PRO A 822 -31.80 8.88 11.36
CA PRO A 822 -32.58 10.12 11.35
C PRO A 822 -33.22 10.45 10.00
N SER A 823 -32.57 10.06 8.91
CA SER A 823 -33.06 10.23 7.55
C SER A 823 -32.73 9.01 6.70
N ARG A 824 -33.58 8.72 5.71
CA ARG A 824 -33.39 7.64 4.72
C ARG A 824 -33.63 8.22 3.33
N ALA A 825 -32.55 8.43 2.56
CA ALA A 825 -32.62 9.12 1.25
C ALA A 825 -33.42 10.43 1.31
N GLY A 826 -33.21 11.23 2.37
CA GLY A 826 -33.89 12.50 2.61
C GLY A 826 -35.35 12.41 3.11
N SER A 827 -35.93 11.21 3.22
CA SER A 827 -37.19 10.98 3.92
C SER A 827 -36.98 11.01 5.44
N THR A 828 -37.95 11.54 6.18
CA THR A 828 -37.88 11.65 7.64
C THR A 828 -39.26 11.47 8.26
N LEU A 829 -39.33 10.69 9.34
CA LEU A 829 -40.48 10.66 10.24
C LEU A 829 -40.02 11.23 11.58
N SER A 830 -40.79 12.14 12.17
CA SER A 830 -40.37 12.84 13.38
C SER A 830 -41.53 13.00 14.35
N VAL A 831 -41.24 12.94 15.64
CA VAL A 831 -42.11 13.53 16.67
C VAL A 831 -41.80 15.01 16.69
N TYR A 832 -42.81 15.85 16.75
CA TYR A 832 -42.60 17.28 16.89
C TYR A 832 -43.52 17.88 17.94
N GLY A 833 -43.06 18.97 18.55
CA GLY A 833 -43.82 19.79 19.46
C GLY A 833 -43.62 21.26 19.15
N ARG A 834 -44.66 22.06 19.32
CA ARG A 834 -44.62 23.51 19.16
C ARG A 834 -45.38 24.24 20.25
N VAL A 835 -44.90 25.42 20.61
CA VAL A 835 -45.55 26.37 21.51
C VAL A 835 -45.60 27.73 20.82
N LEU A 836 -46.76 28.35 20.86
CA LEU A 836 -47.07 29.62 20.24
C LEU A 836 -47.59 30.59 21.32
N LEU A 837 -47.02 31.78 21.37
CA LEU A 837 -47.50 32.89 22.20
C LEU A 837 -47.91 34.02 21.26
N GLY A 838 -49.14 34.49 21.40
CA GLY A 838 -49.69 35.60 20.61
C GLY A 838 -49.96 36.82 21.48
N GLY A 839 -49.98 38.00 20.87
CA GLY A 839 -50.43 39.23 21.50
C GLY A 839 -50.88 40.27 20.49
N GLN A 840 -51.90 41.04 20.85
CA GLN A 840 -52.34 42.22 20.13
C GLN A 840 -51.40 43.40 20.40
N GLY A 841 -51.21 44.25 19.41
CA GLY A 841 -50.28 45.36 19.51
C GLY A 841 -48.80 44.95 19.41
N ARG A 842 -47.93 45.93 19.64
CA ARG A 842 -46.47 45.77 19.58
C ARG A 842 -45.83 45.48 20.95
N SER A 843 -46.55 45.74 22.03
CA SER A 843 -46.01 45.79 23.40
C SER A 843 -46.61 44.74 24.34
N SER A 844 -47.72 44.11 23.96
CA SER A 844 -48.39 43.08 24.76
C SER A 844 -48.01 41.69 24.23
N TYR A 845 -47.52 40.83 25.09
CA TYR A 845 -47.03 39.49 24.76
C TYR A 845 -47.78 38.44 25.57
N ALA A 846 -47.92 37.24 25.01
CA ALA A 846 -48.53 36.09 25.68
C ALA A 846 -49.96 36.36 26.22
N GLU A 847 -50.79 37.04 25.42
CA GLU A 847 -52.25 37.15 25.65
C GLU A 847 -52.98 35.87 25.22
N SER A 848 -52.39 35.11 24.30
CA SER A 848 -52.84 33.78 23.90
C SER A 848 -51.68 32.79 23.95
N LEU A 849 -51.95 31.57 24.40
CA LEU A 849 -51.00 30.47 24.43
C LEU A 849 -51.57 29.29 23.64
N ALA A 850 -50.80 28.74 22.71
CA ALA A 850 -51.12 27.47 22.09
C ALA A 850 -49.94 26.50 22.13
N ALA A 851 -50.24 25.21 22.22
CA ALA A 851 -49.26 24.15 22.23
C ALA A 851 -49.76 22.96 21.40
N GLY A 852 -48.89 22.46 20.52
CA GLY A 852 -49.14 21.31 19.66
C GLY A 852 -48.10 20.23 19.89
N VAL A 853 -48.51 18.96 19.91
CA VAL A 853 -47.60 17.80 19.88
C VAL A 853 -48.15 16.78 18.90
N GLY A 854 -47.27 16.26 18.02
CA GLY A 854 -47.70 15.38 16.95
C GLY A 854 -46.57 14.69 16.21
N LEU A 855 -46.92 14.19 15.03
CA LEU A 855 -45.98 13.57 14.09
C LEU A 855 -45.85 14.45 12.85
N ARG A 856 -44.61 14.52 12.34
CA ARG A 856 -44.26 15.11 11.06
C ARG A 856 -43.70 14.03 10.16
N TYR A 857 -44.23 13.93 8.94
CA TYR A 857 -43.75 13.02 7.92
C TYR A 857 -43.34 13.77 6.66
N LYS A 858 -42.09 13.57 6.24
CA LYS A 858 -41.53 14.01 4.96
C LYS A 858 -41.22 12.77 4.11
N PRO A 859 -42.10 12.41 3.16
CA PRO A 859 -41.96 11.17 2.41
C PRO A 859 -40.82 11.17 1.39
N TRP A 860 -40.50 12.33 0.82
CA TRP A 860 -39.58 12.43 -0.31
C TRP A 860 -38.36 13.28 0.04
N GLY A 861 -37.16 12.80 -0.27
CA GLY A 861 -35.93 13.57 -0.06
C GLY A 861 -35.74 14.72 -1.05
N THR A 862 -36.24 14.56 -2.28
CA THR A 862 -36.08 15.53 -3.38
C THR A 862 -37.09 16.68 -3.36
N GLN A 863 -38.16 16.56 -2.56
CA GLN A 863 -39.22 17.55 -2.44
C GLN A 863 -39.44 17.91 -0.98
N ASN A 864 -39.55 19.20 -0.65
CA ASN A 864 -39.79 19.64 0.71
C ASN A 864 -41.30 19.69 0.99
N ILE A 865 -41.93 18.52 1.06
CA ILE A 865 -43.35 18.36 1.40
C ILE A 865 -43.46 17.66 2.75
N ASN A 866 -44.17 18.28 3.69
CA ASN A 866 -44.31 17.81 5.06
C ASN A 866 -45.79 17.67 5.41
N PHE A 867 -46.15 16.52 5.96
CA PHE A 867 -47.47 16.23 6.51
C PHE A 867 -47.38 16.19 8.03
N TYR A 868 -48.34 16.81 8.68
CA TYR A 868 -48.40 16.92 10.13
C TYR A 868 -49.76 16.44 10.62
N GLY A 869 -49.74 15.67 11.70
CA GLY A 869 -50.91 15.38 12.51
C GLY A 869 -50.57 15.66 13.97
N GLU A 870 -51.23 16.63 14.59
CA GLU A 870 -50.96 17.02 15.97
C GLU A 870 -52.23 17.20 16.81
N ILE A 871 -52.07 16.94 18.11
CA ILE A 871 -53.04 17.37 19.12
C ILE A 871 -52.69 18.81 19.45
N TYR A 872 -53.61 19.72 19.21
CA TYR A 872 -53.41 21.16 19.34
C TYR A 872 -54.31 21.69 20.44
N LYS A 873 -53.71 22.31 21.46
CA LYS A 873 -54.43 22.97 22.56
C LYS A 873 -54.14 24.46 22.53
N GLN A 874 -55.16 25.27 22.73
CA GLN A 874 -55.04 26.72 22.84
C GLN A 874 -55.73 27.23 24.11
N SER A 875 -55.29 28.39 24.59
CA SER A 875 -55.78 29.11 25.76
C SER A 875 -55.78 30.61 25.48
N GLN A 876 -56.85 31.30 25.87
CA GLN A 876 -56.98 32.76 25.77
C GLN A 876 -57.65 33.32 27.03
N PHE A 877 -57.30 34.53 27.43
CA PHE A 877 -57.98 35.25 28.52
C PHE A 877 -59.24 35.98 27.99
N ASN A 878 -60.16 36.34 28.90
CA ASN A 878 -61.30 37.19 28.58
C ASN A 878 -60.86 38.66 28.42
N ASP A 879 -61.57 39.43 27.59
CA ASP A 879 -61.25 40.84 27.32
C ASP A 879 -61.23 41.75 28.58
N ASP A 880 -61.97 41.36 29.63
CA ASP A 880 -62.06 42.12 30.89
C ASP A 880 -60.86 41.87 31.85
N ASP A 881 -60.10 40.80 31.65
CA ASP A 881 -58.96 40.37 32.50
C ASP A 881 -57.66 40.34 31.68
N ASN A 882 -57.23 41.51 31.18
CA ASN A 882 -56.05 41.59 30.31
C ASN A 882 -54.73 41.46 31.10
N HIS A 883 -54.28 40.23 31.31
CA HIS A 883 -52.95 39.90 31.82
C HIS A 883 -51.99 39.68 30.65
N SER A 884 -51.43 40.75 30.10
CA SER A 884 -50.35 40.66 29.10
C SER A 884 -48.98 40.91 29.73
N LEU A 885 -47.95 40.30 29.15
CA LEU A 885 -46.56 40.59 29.52
C LEU A 885 -45.99 41.71 28.66
N SER A 886 -45.20 42.59 29.26
CA SER A 886 -44.28 43.44 28.50
C SER A 886 -43.08 42.63 27.97
N LEU A 887 -42.40 43.12 26.93
CA LEU A 887 -41.20 42.46 26.38
C LEU A 887 -40.14 42.16 27.45
N GLY A 888 -39.92 43.09 28.39
CA GLY A 888 -38.97 42.90 29.49
C GLY A 888 -39.37 41.78 30.44
N GLN A 889 -40.68 41.61 30.71
CA GLN A 889 -41.20 40.52 31.54
C GLN A 889 -41.20 39.19 30.80
N MET A 890 -41.46 39.18 29.48
CA MET A 890 -41.44 37.98 28.64
C MET A 890 -40.04 37.33 28.58
N LEU A 891 -38.98 38.14 28.69
CA LEU A 891 -37.59 37.66 28.74
C LEU A 891 -37.18 37.15 30.14
N VAL A 892 -38.01 37.32 31.18
CA VAL A 892 -37.75 36.79 32.52
C VAL A 892 -38.41 35.41 32.65
N PRO A 893 -37.63 34.31 32.82
CA PRO A 893 -38.17 32.96 32.82
C PRO A 893 -39.27 32.72 33.86
N GLU A 894 -39.12 33.27 35.07
CA GLU A 894 -40.12 33.14 36.15
C GLU A 894 -41.46 33.75 35.74
N LYS A 895 -41.44 34.97 35.18
CA LYS A 895 -42.67 35.67 34.74
C LYS A 895 -43.34 34.99 33.55
N LEU A 896 -42.55 34.43 32.63
CA LEU A 896 -43.09 33.63 31.54
C LEU A 896 -43.74 32.33 32.04
N LEU A 897 -43.12 31.66 33.02
CA LEU A 897 -43.68 30.45 33.64
C LEU A 897 -44.96 30.74 34.43
N ASP A 898 -44.99 31.84 35.18
CA ASP A 898 -46.20 32.32 35.85
C ASP A 898 -47.31 32.53 34.83
N GLN A 899 -47.06 33.27 33.75
CA GLN A 899 -48.02 33.52 32.67
C GLN A 899 -48.54 32.23 32.01
N ILE A 900 -47.67 31.25 31.79
CA ILE A 900 -48.06 29.93 31.25
C ILE A 900 -48.95 29.18 32.25
N ASN A 901 -48.68 29.30 33.55
CA ASN A 901 -49.51 28.71 34.60
C ASN A 901 -50.87 29.41 34.71
N ASP A 902 -50.92 30.73 34.58
CA ASP A 902 -52.15 31.52 34.60
C ASP A 902 -53.03 31.13 33.40
N HIS A 903 -52.45 30.99 32.20
CA HIS A 903 -53.16 30.45 31.03
C HIS A 903 -53.72 29.03 31.24
N ARG A 904 -53.13 28.25 32.14
CA ARG A 904 -53.60 26.90 32.47
C ARG A 904 -54.70 26.91 33.52
N GLN A 905 -54.68 27.84 34.47
CA GLN A 905 -55.63 27.94 35.58
C GLN A 905 -56.86 28.78 35.21
N ASP A 906 -56.64 29.93 34.59
CA ASP A 906 -57.64 30.99 34.43
C ASP A 906 -58.03 31.24 32.97
N GLY A 907 -57.28 30.70 32.00
CA GLY A 907 -57.56 30.85 30.57
C GLY A 907 -58.64 29.90 30.03
N HIS A 908 -59.42 30.36 29.05
CA HIS A 908 -60.37 29.54 28.30
C HIS A 908 -59.64 28.64 27.32
N THR A 909 -59.64 27.33 27.59
CA THR A 909 -58.90 26.37 26.76
C THR A 909 -59.78 25.60 25.78
N THR A 910 -59.33 25.45 24.54
CA THR A 910 -59.90 24.50 23.57
C THR A 910 -58.84 23.53 23.08
N THR A 911 -59.25 22.31 22.77
CA THR A 911 -58.39 21.25 22.22
C THR A 911 -59.00 20.73 20.93
N ASP A 912 -58.16 20.64 19.89
CA ASP A 912 -58.50 20.16 18.55
C ASP A 912 -57.44 19.16 18.05
N TYR A 913 -57.80 18.39 17.03
CA TYR A 913 -56.86 17.62 16.23
C TYR A 913 -56.61 18.37 14.91
N LEU A 914 -55.36 18.73 14.69
CA LEU A 914 -54.92 19.52 13.54
C LEU A 914 -54.23 18.64 12.52
N LEU A 915 -54.71 18.69 11.29
CA LEU A 915 -54.01 18.18 10.11
C LEU A 915 -53.41 19.35 9.35
N ARG A 916 -52.10 19.30 9.09
CA ARG A 916 -51.41 20.37 8.36
C ARG A 916 -50.51 19.80 7.27
N ALA A 917 -50.41 20.48 6.15
CA ALA A 917 -49.50 20.15 5.07
C ALA A 917 -48.72 21.40 4.66
N THR A 918 -47.40 21.30 4.56
CA THR A 918 -46.55 22.39 4.06
C THR A 918 -45.73 21.91 2.87
N ALA A 919 -45.49 22.79 1.92
CA ALA A 919 -44.64 22.51 0.78
C ALA A 919 -43.80 23.74 0.41
N SER A 920 -42.56 23.50 -0.05
CA SER A 920 -41.71 24.52 -0.67
C SER A 920 -41.27 24.07 -2.05
N PHE A 921 -41.51 24.91 -3.05
CA PHE A 921 -41.15 24.67 -4.45
C PHE A 921 -40.28 25.81 -5.00
N LEU A 922 -39.65 25.57 -6.16
CA LEU A 922 -38.82 26.54 -6.88
C LEU A 922 -37.52 26.96 -6.17
N ASP A 923 -37.20 26.32 -5.03
CA ASP A 923 -36.03 26.54 -4.17
C ASP A 923 -34.90 25.51 -4.41
N GLN A 924 -34.90 24.85 -5.57
CA GLN A 924 -33.92 23.82 -5.92
C GLN A 924 -32.82 24.35 -6.84
N GLY A 925 -31.68 23.62 -6.90
CA GLY A 925 -30.57 23.93 -7.78
C GLY A 925 -30.01 25.33 -7.55
N LYS A 926 -29.97 26.15 -8.61
CA LYS A 926 -29.42 27.51 -8.56
C LYS A 926 -30.22 28.51 -7.73
N TYR A 927 -31.40 28.14 -7.22
CA TYR A 927 -32.25 29.02 -6.39
C TYR A 927 -32.31 28.62 -4.92
N ARG A 928 -31.47 27.67 -4.49
CA ARG A 928 -31.43 27.18 -3.11
C ARG A 928 -31.07 28.26 -2.09
N ASN A 929 -31.77 28.22 -0.95
CA ASN A 929 -31.53 29.02 0.25
C ASN A 929 -30.57 28.28 1.20
N ASP A 930 -29.36 28.01 0.72
CA ASP A 930 -28.26 27.41 1.48
C ASP A 930 -26.96 28.18 1.19
N TRP A 931 -26.02 28.15 2.12
CA TRP A 931 -24.73 28.82 1.97
C TRP A 931 -23.97 28.26 0.76
N ARG A 932 -23.37 29.17 -0.02
CA ARG A 932 -22.57 28.83 -1.20
C ARG A 932 -21.14 29.26 -0.97
N VAL A 933 -20.19 28.32 -0.98
CA VAL A 933 -18.79 28.65 -0.67
C VAL A 933 -18.14 29.49 -1.77
N ASP A 934 -18.31 29.12 -3.03
CA ASP A 934 -17.57 29.72 -4.15
C ASP A 934 -18.24 30.95 -4.78
N GLU A 935 -19.49 31.21 -4.42
CA GLU A 935 -20.28 32.29 -5.00
C GLU A 935 -20.29 33.47 -4.02
N ASN A 936 -20.02 34.69 -4.49
CA ASN A 936 -20.12 35.90 -3.65
C ASN A 936 -21.57 36.37 -3.49
N ASP A 937 -22.44 35.96 -4.41
CA ASP A 937 -23.86 36.32 -4.47
C ASP A 937 -24.64 35.26 -5.28
N TRP A 938 -25.96 35.20 -5.09
CA TRP A 938 -26.83 34.29 -5.84
C TRP A 938 -28.31 34.69 -5.80
N ASP A 939 -29.07 34.25 -6.81
CA ASP A 939 -30.53 34.39 -6.80
C ASP A 939 -31.19 33.35 -5.89
N GLU A 940 -32.24 33.77 -5.19
CA GLU A 940 -33.13 32.89 -4.43
C GLU A 940 -34.58 33.11 -4.82
N ARG A 941 -35.33 32.01 -4.91
CA ARG A 941 -36.79 32.09 -5.02
C ARG A 941 -37.43 30.87 -4.41
N PHE A 942 -38.65 31.03 -3.92
CA PHE A 942 -39.45 29.91 -3.46
C PHE A 942 -40.94 30.22 -3.57
N LEU A 943 -41.74 29.16 -3.68
CA LEU A 943 -43.18 29.17 -3.48
C LEU A 943 -43.48 28.30 -2.25
N TYR A 944 -43.84 28.96 -1.15
CA TYR A 944 -44.23 28.30 0.09
C TYR A 944 -45.75 28.14 0.14
N LEU A 945 -46.21 26.92 0.42
CA LEU A 945 -47.62 26.58 0.61
C LEU A 945 -47.80 25.99 2.02
N ASP A 946 -48.86 26.40 2.70
CA ASP A 946 -49.24 25.89 4.02
C ASP A 946 -50.75 25.79 4.12
N ALA A 947 -51.25 24.60 4.44
CA ALA A 947 -52.65 24.30 4.60
C ALA A 947 -52.88 23.64 5.95
N ALA A 948 -53.86 24.10 6.71
CA ALA A 948 -54.19 23.55 8.02
C ALA A 948 -55.70 23.37 8.17
N TRP A 949 -56.10 22.30 8.86
CA TRP A 949 -57.48 21.94 9.12
C TRP A 949 -57.67 21.51 10.58
N TRP A 950 -58.46 22.29 11.32
CA TRP A 950 -58.90 21.99 12.68
C TRP A 950 -60.16 21.14 12.61
N THR A 951 -60.02 19.85 12.89
CA THR A 951 -61.08 18.86 12.60
C THR A 951 -62.33 19.00 13.48
N LYS A 952 -62.18 19.49 14.72
CA LYS A 952 -63.31 19.69 15.65
C LYS A 952 -63.97 21.05 15.46
N ALA A 953 -63.20 22.12 15.28
CA ALA A 953 -63.73 23.45 14.99
C ALA A 953 -64.33 23.55 13.58
N GLY A 954 -63.82 22.76 12.63
CA GLY A 954 -64.17 22.86 11.22
C GLY A 954 -63.45 23.99 10.49
N ASP A 955 -62.53 24.68 11.16
CA ASP A 955 -61.80 25.81 10.61
C ASP A 955 -60.72 25.35 9.63
N HIS A 956 -60.55 26.13 8.55
CA HIS A 956 -59.54 25.89 7.53
C HIS A 956 -58.63 27.09 7.41
N GLN A 957 -57.37 26.82 7.05
CA GLN A 957 -56.41 27.84 6.72
C GLN A 957 -55.63 27.45 5.47
N TRP A 958 -55.37 28.44 4.63
CA TRP A 958 -54.45 28.36 3.51
C TRP A 958 -53.51 29.57 3.48
N LEU A 959 -52.24 29.34 3.19
CA LEU A 959 -51.24 30.36 2.92
C LEU A 959 -50.42 29.93 1.70
N SER A 960 -50.25 30.86 0.77
CA SER A 960 -49.36 30.70 -0.38
C SER A 960 -48.52 31.95 -0.53
N ARG A 961 -47.19 31.80 -0.53
CA ARG A 961 -46.25 32.90 -0.60
C ARG A 961 -45.19 32.62 -1.65
N PHE A 962 -45.15 33.45 -2.69
CA PHE A 962 -44.05 33.48 -3.64
C PHE A 962 -43.07 34.59 -3.24
N GLN A 963 -41.78 34.26 -3.17
CA GLN A 963 -40.72 35.21 -2.85
C GLN A 963 -39.58 35.05 -3.84
N GLN A 964 -39.00 36.17 -4.27
CA GLN A 964 -37.82 36.20 -5.11
C GLN A 964 -36.88 37.35 -4.71
N GLY A 965 -35.60 37.05 -4.60
CA GLY A 965 -34.57 38.03 -4.25
C GLY A 965 -33.18 37.59 -4.71
N HIS A 966 -32.19 38.41 -4.38
CA HIS A 966 -30.79 38.17 -4.70
C HIS A 966 -29.97 38.36 -3.42
N ALA A 967 -29.19 37.36 -3.04
CA ALA A 967 -28.44 37.32 -1.80
C ALA A 967 -26.99 37.71 -2.06
N TRP A 968 -26.45 38.63 -1.25
CA TRP A 968 -25.04 39.02 -1.27
C TRP A 968 -24.36 38.55 0.01
N LYS A 969 -23.17 37.97 -0.09
CA LYS A 969 -22.32 37.74 1.08
C LYS A 969 -21.82 39.06 1.65
N LEU A 970 -21.79 39.14 2.98
CA LEU A 970 -21.18 40.27 3.66
C LEU A 970 -19.65 40.07 3.74
N PRO A 971 -18.84 41.13 3.61
CA PRO A 971 -17.37 41.07 3.53
C PRO A 971 -16.66 40.72 4.86
N ASN A 972 -17.40 40.25 5.86
CA ASN A 972 -16.88 39.91 7.19
C ASN A 972 -16.47 38.43 7.23
N SER A 973 -15.60 38.05 8.18
CA SER A 973 -15.10 36.67 8.32
C SER A 973 -16.12 35.62 8.78
N GLY A 974 -17.42 35.91 8.74
CA GLY A 974 -18.50 35.02 9.16
C GLY A 974 -19.46 34.73 8.01
N ALA A 975 -20.05 33.53 7.98
CA ALA A 975 -21.00 33.14 6.95
C ALA A 975 -22.30 33.92 7.10
N GLN A 976 -22.37 35.10 6.47
CA GLN A 976 -23.51 36.00 6.55
C GLN A 976 -23.92 36.50 5.17
N THR A 977 -25.22 36.68 4.96
CA THR A 977 -25.75 37.28 3.75
C THR A 977 -26.75 38.38 4.06
N ILE A 978 -26.92 39.27 3.09
CA ILE A 978 -28.00 40.22 3.02
C ILE A 978 -28.74 40.05 1.69
N MET A 979 -30.06 40.04 1.71
CA MET A 979 -30.89 39.77 0.55
C MET A 979 -32.10 40.70 0.57
N PRO A 980 -32.15 41.76 -0.24
CA PRO A 980 -33.40 42.38 -0.65
C PRO A 980 -34.22 41.44 -1.54
N TYR A 981 -35.53 41.47 -1.37
CA TYR A 981 -36.48 40.65 -2.11
C TYR A 981 -37.84 41.32 -2.27
N GLY A 982 -38.59 40.85 -3.27
CA GLY A 982 -40.01 41.08 -3.39
C GLY A 982 -40.81 39.82 -3.08
N PHE A 983 -42.07 39.97 -2.68
CA PHE A 983 -42.95 38.83 -2.47
C PHE A 983 -44.40 39.13 -2.85
N LEU A 984 -45.16 38.06 -3.10
CA LEU A 984 -46.60 38.05 -3.23
C LEU A 984 -47.14 36.96 -2.30
N GLU A 985 -48.10 37.31 -1.46
CA GLU A 985 -48.67 36.43 -0.46
C GLU A 985 -50.20 36.46 -0.54
N PHE A 986 -50.79 35.28 -0.57
CA PHE A 986 -52.23 35.07 -0.45
C PHE A 986 -52.50 34.20 0.78
N ALA A 987 -53.34 34.68 1.68
CA ALA A 987 -53.75 33.97 2.88
C ALA A 987 -55.29 33.91 2.93
N SER A 988 -55.83 32.79 3.37
CA SER A 988 -57.25 32.65 3.68
C SER A 988 -57.47 31.83 4.94
N GLN A 989 -58.52 32.18 5.68
CA GLN A 989 -58.95 31.51 6.90
C GLN A 989 -60.46 31.46 6.91
N ASP A 990 -61.04 30.41 7.49
CA ASP A 990 -62.49 30.25 7.60
C ASP A 990 -62.91 29.92 9.03
N PRO A 991 -62.70 30.84 9.99
CA PRO A 991 -63.11 30.62 11.37
C PRO A 991 -64.65 30.61 11.49
N SER A 992 -65.22 29.56 12.07
CA SER A 992 -66.67 29.43 12.29
C SER A 992 -67.52 29.60 11.01
N ASN A 993 -67.01 29.17 9.85
CA ASN A 993 -67.61 29.34 8.52
C ASN A 993 -67.73 30.80 8.01
N ASP A 994 -66.89 31.72 8.52
CA ASP A 994 -66.70 33.06 7.94
C ASP A 994 -65.44 33.13 7.07
N TRP A 995 -65.59 32.95 5.75
CA TRP A 995 -64.46 32.99 4.82
C TRP A 995 -63.81 34.37 4.79
N ARG A 996 -62.53 34.39 5.14
CA ARG A 996 -61.66 35.57 5.15
C ARG A 996 -60.45 35.33 4.26
N GLN A 997 -60.05 36.36 3.53
CA GLN A 997 -58.88 36.31 2.65
C GLN A 997 -58.09 37.61 2.67
N ASP A 998 -56.81 37.55 2.33
CA ASP A 998 -55.96 38.71 2.07
C ASP A 998 -54.94 38.38 0.99
N LEU A 999 -54.80 39.30 0.05
CA LEU A 999 -53.75 39.32 -0.95
C LEU A 999 -52.85 40.51 -0.65
N ARG A 1000 -51.55 40.26 -0.46
CA ARG A 1000 -50.57 41.31 -0.18
C ARG A 1000 -49.28 41.13 -0.96
N THR A 1001 -48.59 42.22 -1.16
CA THR A 1001 -47.26 42.25 -1.76
C THR A 1001 -46.36 43.16 -0.94
N GLY A 1002 -45.06 43.14 -1.24
CA GLY A 1002 -44.12 43.97 -0.53
C GLY A 1002 -42.70 43.77 -0.98
N VAL A 1003 -41.84 44.57 -0.35
CA VAL A 1003 -40.39 44.46 -0.47
C VAL A 1003 -39.81 44.26 0.92
N GLY A 1004 -38.78 43.44 1.01
CA GLY A 1004 -38.13 43.13 2.27
C GLY A 1004 -36.62 43.06 2.14
N LEU A 1005 -35.98 43.07 3.30
CA LEU A 1005 -34.55 42.88 3.47
C LEU A 1005 -34.35 41.75 4.49
N ARG A 1006 -33.64 40.71 4.10
CA ARG A 1006 -33.30 39.56 4.94
C ARG A 1006 -31.81 39.54 5.21
N TRP A 1007 -31.43 39.51 6.47
CA TRP A 1007 -30.10 39.18 6.92
C TRP A 1007 -30.08 37.75 7.46
N GLN A 1008 -29.07 36.97 7.10
CA GLN A 1008 -28.87 35.61 7.60
C GLN A 1008 -27.45 35.42 8.10
N TRP A 1009 -27.32 34.62 9.15
CA TRP A 1009 -26.05 34.21 9.72
C TRP A 1009 -26.06 32.71 9.99
N TRP A 1010 -25.13 32.00 9.37
CA TRP A 1010 -24.89 30.57 9.57
C TRP A 1010 -23.68 30.36 10.48
N TYR A 1011 -23.79 29.45 11.45
CA TYR A 1011 -22.74 29.16 12.41
C TYR A 1011 -22.90 27.74 13.00
N ASP A 1012 -22.12 27.43 14.04
CA ASP A 1012 -22.08 26.11 14.69
C ASP A 1012 -21.63 25.00 13.73
N GLU A 1013 -20.52 25.25 13.04
CA GLU A 1013 -19.89 24.27 12.18
C GLU A 1013 -18.85 23.44 12.96
N GLU A 1014 -18.70 22.17 12.59
CA GLU A 1014 -17.71 21.26 13.17
C GLU A 1014 -16.95 20.52 12.08
N ARG A 1015 -15.93 19.73 12.45
CA ARG A 1015 -15.09 18.98 11.49
C ARG A 1015 -15.91 18.25 10.42
N TYR A 1016 -16.96 17.55 10.82
CA TYR A 1016 -17.77 16.70 9.94
C TYR A 1016 -19.09 17.33 9.49
N ASN A 1017 -19.56 18.36 10.18
CA ASN A 1017 -20.87 18.96 9.95
C ASN A 1017 -20.70 20.38 9.42
N ALA A 1018 -21.51 20.74 8.42
CA ALA A 1018 -21.63 22.13 7.98
C ALA A 1018 -22.38 22.95 9.05
N TYR A 1019 -22.76 24.20 8.73
CA TYR A 1019 -23.47 25.05 9.67
C TYR A 1019 -24.75 24.40 10.19
N ARG A 1020 -24.79 24.08 11.48
CA ARG A 1020 -25.94 23.44 12.14
C ARG A 1020 -26.96 24.47 12.60
N SER A 1021 -26.51 25.70 12.88
CA SER A 1021 -27.37 26.78 13.32
C SER A 1021 -27.48 27.90 12.29
N LYS A 1022 -28.67 28.49 12.20
CA LYS A 1022 -28.97 29.64 11.34
C LYS A 1022 -29.85 30.65 12.07
N LEU A 1023 -29.40 31.90 12.11
CA LEU A 1023 -30.21 33.05 12.53
C LEU A 1023 -30.65 33.84 11.30
N THR A 1024 -31.94 34.11 11.17
CA THR A 1024 -32.54 34.89 10.09
C THR A 1024 -33.26 36.08 10.70
N VAL A 1025 -32.95 37.29 10.23
CA VAL A 1025 -33.70 38.51 10.57
C VAL A 1025 -34.24 39.08 9.27
N ARG A 1026 -35.54 39.32 9.21
CA ARG A 1026 -36.21 39.90 8.04
C ARG A 1026 -37.01 41.12 8.44
N THR A 1027 -36.91 42.17 7.62
CA THR A 1027 -37.75 43.37 7.73
C THR A 1027 -38.47 43.54 6.41
N GLU A 1028 -39.80 43.62 6.42
CA GLU A 1028 -40.63 43.69 5.22
C GLU A 1028 -41.58 44.87 5.32
N TYR A 1029 -41.68 45.68 4.27
CA TYR A 1029 -42.83 46.54 4.09
C TYR A 1029 -43.92 45.77 3.35
N GLN A 1030 -45.09 45.63 3.97
CA GLN A 1030 -46.23 44.90 3.45
C GLN A 1030 -47.35 45.86 3.05
N GLN A 1031 -47.87 45.66 1.84
CA GLN A 1031 -48.97 46.40 1.24
C GLN A 1031 -50.09 45.42 0.88
N SER A 1032 -51.24 45.58 1.54
CA SER A 1032 -52.48 44.89 1.17
C SER A 1032 -52.95 45.37 -0.21
N LEU A 1033 -53.31 44.40 -1.05
CA LEU A 1033 -53.88 44.58 -2.38
C LEU A 1033 -55.39 44.32 -2.38
N GLY A 1034 -55.92 43.69 -1.33
CA GLY A 1034 -57.34 43.47 -1.13
C GLY A 1034 -57.62 42.27 -0.21
N GLY A 1035 -58.81 42.26 0.39
CA GLY A 1035 -59.24 41.22 1.33
C GLY A 1035 -59.82 41.78 2.62
N ASN A 1036 -60.40 40.90 3.43
CA ASN A 1036 -61.06 41.19 4.70
C ASN A 1036 -60.38 40.49 5.90
N LEU A 1037 -59.37 39.64 5.68
CA LEU A 1037 -58.69 38.92 6.78
C LEU A 1037 -57.89 39.88 7.68
N TYR A 1038 -57.22 40.85 7.07
CA TYR A 1038 -56.36 41.82 7.77
C TYR A 1038 -56.80 43.27 7.59
N GLU A 1039 -58.03 43.48 7.08
CA GLU A 1039 -58.69 44.79 6.97
C GLU A 1039 -57.86 45.87 6.26
N GLY A 1040 -57.14 45.49 5.20
CA GLY A 1040 -56.32 46.43 4.41
C GLY A 1040 -55.10 46.99 5.12
N GLY A 1041 -54.69 46.40 6.25
CA GLY A 1041 -53.56 46.88 7.05
C GLY A 1041 -52.22 46.81 6.32
N ASN A 1042 -51.48 47.93 6.34
CA ASN A 1042 -50.16 48.07 5.73
C ASN A 1042 -49.12 48.42 6.78
N GLY A 1043 -47.85 48.09 6.54
CA GLY A 1043 -46.76 48.60 7.37
C GLY A 1043 -45.52 47.71 7.38
N VAL A 1044 -44.71 47.86 8.43
CA VAL A 1044 -43.43 47.14 8.55
C VAL A 1044 -43.58 45.91 9.43
N LEU A 1045 -43.26 44.75 8.88
CA LEU A 1045 -43.09 43.48 9.59
C LEU A 1045 -41.62 43.29 9.95
N LEU A 1046 -41.36 42.85 11.17
CA LEU A 1046 -40.07 42.35 11.62
C LEU A 1046 -40.20 40.88 11.98
N GLY A 1047 -39.32 40.03 11.48
CA GLY A 1047 -39.24 38.61 11.83
C GLY A 1047 -37.82 38.23 12.23
N VAL A 1048 -37.69 37.50 13.33
CA VAL A 1048 -36.44 36.89 13.78
C VAL A 1048 -36.69 35.39 13.90
N GLU A 1049 -35.85 34.58 13.29
CA GLU A 1049 -35.95 33.12 13.33
C GLU A 1049 -34.58 32.52 13.60
N TRP A 1050 -34.49 31.71 14.63
CA TRP A 1050 -33.28 31.02 15.04
C TRP A 1050 -33.49 29.51 15.02
N ASN A 1051 -32.76 28.82 14.15
CA ASN A 1051 -32.76 27.37 14.03
C ASN A 1051 -31.42 26.80 14.52
N PHE A 1052 -31.42 25.72 15.30
CA PHE A 1052 -30.20 25.06 15.79
C PHE A 1052 -30.39 23.57 16.12
#